data_AF-A0A068UM36-F1
#
_entry.id   AF-A0A068UM36-F1
#
_cell.length_a   1.000
_cell.length_b   1.000
_cell.length_c   1.000
_cell.angle_alpha   90.00
_cell.angle_beta   90.00
_cell.angle_gamma   90.00
#
_symmetry.space_group_name_H-M   'P 1'
#
loop_
_entity.id
_entity.type
_entity.pdbx_description
1 polymer ?
#
loop_
_entity_poly.entity_id
_entity_poly.type
_entity_poly.pdbx_seq_one_letter_code
_entity_poly.pdbx_strand_id
1 'polypeptide(L)'
;MAMQDIGVSIVEKIAEKFIDPIMRQFQYLFCYRSNIETLRNGIKKLELTKTEVQRLVDAARNNGEEIKPIVTDWLRQADGLEKEADTIFEGMENVKVNCFKIVRLPNLKSRYLIGRHAAKRGNDAEKHLRERRFDEVGYLPPLGKMPFSESTPSFEESLITRMSMKREVIEALKQDKRSLLAICGMAGVGKTFLLEQIADQVKSEKLFDGVAFATISQNPDMRNVQNQLAEQLRMTLISEHSGRARTEQIYTRLTNSDKRNLVMLDDIWEEVDLRSLGIPIRSGECKSLKVVLTSRFSHVCRNMEAEIFEVNALPKEEAWHLFKEVAGIFDDSALSDVAKQVAEVCKGLPLAIVVVARAFRTNYTTPESWKLALGQLKKYTMRDLERVQDLVFSRIEWSYDRLKSVEAKSLLLFCSLFPEDYSIPVECLVRYGKGLNMFQDRETLGDMRYRVDQSISDLKSCYLLLTDGGKEDHVKLHDVVRDVCLKIASEGEHVFLVRNVGGKEGHPQPDSFGRYTAVSLTWKGNSNGPFPLGEECPKLRLLRLVFQSSKMINLSPDSFAGMEDLRVMEFNKLQIEFSPSDPGQMLMSLRTLCLDYCELGIGTSLMIGYMTQLEILSFFGSRLRDNQFPTEIAQLSNLKVLDLRVESSRHPLSLGILSSLKKLEELYMGFHRPLRLGRNAEEERGCIKEITSLACLECLQINLRGIDDLLLLLREFPVERLSRFNISCKQTRTKNGGDYQFRRNFKLYLRDEKDSELALCPAVTSIIRRTENLILDLGFLFRSGNFVNDLDESGFVNLKRLRLKSGSWECLIDSTTNLAPRHVFENLVQLQEMKLQRINFIEYLWKGPIEPPSLCNLRGIEVSNCQRITTLLSQSVLKCLVKLQKIVVYSCENLESIVMREENMKDQVLELPQLKVVTLKCTGLEGFGCEGDTYSRAFLNQVSLSLSLSLCISI
;
A
#
# COMPACT_ATOMS: atom_id res chain seq x y z
N MET A 1 70.37 -11.63 56.64
CA MET A 1 69.26 -10.87 56.03
C MET A 1 68.69 -11.54 54.78
N ALA A 2 69.48 -12.12 53.86
CA ALA A 2 68.95 -12.74 52.63
C ALA A 2 68.03 -13.99 52.80
N MET A 3 68.18 -14.82 53.86
CA MET A 3 67.29 -15.98 54.07
C MET A 3 65.93 -15.62 54.68
N GLN A 4 65.80 -14.46 55.34
CA GLN A 4 64.53 -14.00 55.89
C GLN A 4 63.61 -13.46 54.78
N ASP A 5 64.17 -12.76 53.79
CA ASP A 5 63.43 -12.22 52.64
C ASP A 5 62.92 -13.30 51.68
N ILE A 6 63.66 -14.41 51.50
CA ILE A 6 63.22 -15.54 50.68
C ILE A 6 62.07 -16.30 51.37
N GLY A 7 62.14 -16.48 52.69
CA GLY A 7 61.07 -17.09 53.48
C GLY A 7 59.78 -16.27 53.46
N VAL A 8 59.88 -14.94 53.57
CA VAL A 8 58.73 -14.03 53.46
C VAL A 8 58.14 -14.03 52.05
N SER A 9 58.96 -14.03 50.99
CA SER A 9 58.47 -14.05 49.59
C SER A 9 57.79 -15.37 49.19
N ILE A 10 58.27 -16.51 49.71
CA ILE A 10 57.65 -17.82 49.49
C ILE A 10 56.35 -17.94 50.28
N VAL A 11 56.33 -17.47 51.54
CA VAL A 11 55.11 -17.44 52.37
C VAL A 11 54.10 -16.47 51.78
N GLU A 12 54.49 -15.32 51.22
CA GLU A 12 53.60 -14.41 50.47
C GLU A 12 53.02 -15.08 49.23
N LYS A 13 53.82 -15.77 48.40
CA LYS A 13 53.30 -16.46 47.21
C LYS A 13 52.43 -17.68 47.52
N ILE A 14 52.72 -18.39 48.61
CA ILE A 14 51.88 -19.50 49.09
C ILE A 14 50.61 -18.95 49.73
N ALA A 15 50.70 -17.87 50.50
CA ALA A 15 49.56 -17.14 51.03
C ALA A 15 48.68 -16.63 49.88
N GLU A 16 49.19 -15.91 48.89
CA GLU A 16 48.42 -15.46 47.72
C GLU A 16 47.74 -16.63 46.97
N LYS A 17 48.44 -17.75 46.74
CA LYS A 17 47.88 -18.88 45.98
C LYS A 17 46.86 -19.73 46.73
N PHE A 18 46.91 -19.78 48.07
CA PHE A 18 45.97 -20.57 48.89
C PHE A 18 44.92 -19.72 49.61
N ILE A 19 45.25 -18.50 50.02
CA ILE A 19 44.32 -17.57 50.66
C ILE A 19 43.25 -17.15 49.66
N ASP A 20 43.57 -16.85 48.40
CA ASP A 20 42.56 -16.40 47.42
C ASP A 20 41.43 -17.40 47.17
N PRO A 21 41.69 -18.70 46.90
CA PRO A 21 40.63 -19.71 46.78
C PRO A 21 39.82 -19.88 48.07
N ILE A 22 40.47 -19.85 49.23
CA ILE A 22 39.84 -20.00 50.55
C ILE A 22 38.97 -18.79 50.87
N MET A 23 39.48 -17.57 50.65
CA MET A 23 38.76 -16.31 50.80
C MET A 23 37.57 -16.23 49.84
N ARG A 24 37.68 -16.73 48.60
CA ARG A 24 36.53 -16.86 47.69
C ARG A 24 35.43 -17.76 48.25
N GLN A 25 35.78 -18.88 48.91
CA GLN A 25 34.77 -19.72 49.57
C GLN A 25 34.08 -19.00 50.73
N PHE A 26 34.83 -18.23 51.53
CA PHE A 26 34.27 -17.42 52.60
C PHE A 26 33.45 -16.23 52.06
N GLN A 27 33.83 -15.63 50.92
CA GLN A 27 33.05 -14.60 50.24
C GLN A 27 31.67 -15.12 49.79
N TYR A 28 31.58 -16.36 49.29
CA TYR A 28 30.27 -16.95 48.97
C TYR A 28 29.36 -17.10 50.19
N LEU A 29 29.92 -17.29 51.39
CA LEU A 29 29.17 -17.43 52.63
C LEU A 29 28.80 -16.08 53.27
N PHE A 30 29.75 -15.16 53.37
CA PHE A 30 29.61 -13.89 54.10
C PHE A 30 29.13 -12.73 53.20
N CYS A 31 29.50 -12.74 51.92
CA CYS A 31 29.12 -11.74 50.92
C CYS A 31 28.00 -12.24 49.99
N TYR A 32 27.28 -13.31 50.35
CA TYR A 32 26.20 -13.87 49.53
C TYR A 32 25.16 -12.82 49.11
N ARG A 33 24.83 -11.85 49.98
CA ARG A 33 23.94 -10.72 49.65
C ARG A 33 24.51 -9.85 48.52
N SER A 34 25.81 -9.56 48.55
CA SER A 34 26.49 -8.78 47.50
C SER A 34 26.49 -9.53 46.16
N ASN A 35 26.72 -10.85 46.19
CA ASN A 35 26.66 -11.68 44.98
C ASN A 35 25.24 -11.75 44.41
N ILE A 36 24.22 -11.80 45.27
CA ILE A 36 22.81 -11.73 44.87
C ILE A 36 22.48 -10.35 44.29
N GLU A 37 22.95 -9.26 44.89
CA GLU A 37 22.77 -7.90 44.36
C GLU A 37 23.43 -7.76 42.98
N THR A 38 24.61 -8.35 42.80
CA THR A 38 25.33 -8.39 41.53
C THR A 38 24.57 -9.19 40.47
N LEU A 39 24.07 -10.38 40.83
CA LEU A 39 23.20 -11.16 39.96
C LEU A 39 21.93 -10.39 39.59
N ARG A 40 21.24 -9.79 40.57
CA ARG A 40 20.02 -8.99 40.36
C ARG A 40 20.26 -7.82 39.40
N ASN A 41 21.38 -7.10 39.57
CA ASN A 41 21.77 -6.03 38.66
C ASN A 41 22.14 -6.55 37.26
N GLY A 42 22.79 -7.71 37.18
CA GLY A 42 23.11 -8.39 35.91
C GLY A 42 21.87 -8.81 35.15
N ILE A 43 20.91 -9.45 35.84
CA ILE A 43 19.62 -9.87 35.28
C ILE A 43 18.78 -8.68 34.85
N LYS A 44 18.69 -7.62 35.66
CA LYS A 44 17.98 -6.38 35.26
C LYS A 44 18.55 -5.74 33.99
N LYS A 45 19.88 -5.80 33.80
CA LYS A 45 20.51 -5.33 32.55
C LYS A 45 20.26 -6.28 31.38
N LEU A 46 20.22 -7.59 31.64
CA LEU A 46 19.91 -8.62 30.66
C LEU A 46 18.47 -8.47 30.17
N GLU A 47 17.50 -8.30 31.06
CA GLU A 47 16.08 -8.02 30.76
C GLU A 47 15.94 -6.80 29.83
N LEU A 48 16.51 -5.65 30.20
CA LEU A 48 16.46 -4.44 29.37
C LEU A 48 17.06 -4.66 27.98
N THR A 49 18.15 -5.41 27.90
CA THR A 49 18.83 -5.73 26.64
C THR A 49 18.01 -6.70 25.80
N LYS A 50 17.41 -7.71 26.44
CA LYS A 50 16.50 -8.68 25.84
C LYS A 50 15.27 -7.99 25.27
N THR A 51 14.65 -7.06 26.00
CA THR A 51 13.53 -6.25 25.51
C THR A 51 13.90 -5.45 24.25
N GLU A 52 15.10 -4.86 24.19
CA GLU A 52 15.54 -4.13 23.00
C GLU A 52 15.81 -5.05 21.80
N VAL A 53 16.46 -6.20 22.03
CA VAL A 53 16.68 -7.21 20.97
C VAL A 53 15.33 -7.77 20.49
N GLN A 54 14.40 -8.02 21.41
CA GLN A 54 13.04 -8.43 21.10
C GLN A 54 12.37 -7.37 20.23
N ARG A 55 12.39 -6.08 20.61
CA ARG A 55 11.86 -4.97 19.81
C ARG A 55 12.42 -4.90 18.38
N LEU A 56 13.69 -5.26 18.19
CA LEU A 56 14.29 -5.37 16.85
C LEU A 56 13.75 -6.58 16.09
N VAL A 57 13.69 -7.75 16.73
CA VAL A 57 13.09 -8.99 16.17
C VAL A 57 11.64 -8.75 15.76
N ASP A 58 10.93 -7.97 16.58
CA ASP A 58 9.57 -7.52 16.36
C ASP A 58 9.43 -6.64 15.12
N ALA A 59 10.32 -5.65 14.98
CA ALA A 59 10.36 -4.80 13.80
C ALA A 59 10.66 -5.61 12.54
N ALA A 60 11.63 -6.53 12.59
CA ALA A 60 11.99 -7.42 11.48
C ALA A 60 10.81 -8.30 11.07
N ARG A 61 10.15 -8.99 12.02
CA ARG A 61 8.95 -9.80 11.74
C ARG A 61 7.79 -8.98 11.16
N ASN A 62 7.60 -7.74 11.63
CA ASN A 62 6.58 -6.83 11.10
C ASN A 62 6.89 -6.37 9.66
N ASN A 63 8.18 -6.31 9.30
CA ASN A 63 8.64 -6.10 7.94
C ASN A 63 8.60 -7.38 7.09
N GLY A 64 8.12 -8.49 7.65
CA GLY A 64 8.02 -9.79 6.99
C GLY A 64 9.32 -10.59 7.00
N GLU A 65 10.35 -10.18 7.75
CA GLU A 65 11.65 -10.86 7.82
C GLU A 65 11.63 -12.13 8.69
N GLU A 66 12.40 -13.14 8.31
CA GLU A 66 12.76 -14.31 9.11
C GLU A 66 13.94 -13.99 10.02
N ILE A 67 13.92 -14.49 11.26
CA ILE A 67 14.91 -14.14 12.29
C ILE A 67 16.14 -15.04 12.17
N LYS A 68 17.33 -14.46 12.33
CA LYS A 68 18.59 -15.22 12.29
C LYS A 68 18.61 -16.22 13.46
N PRO A 69 18.95 -17.51 13.24
CA PRO A 69 18.95 -18.54 14.30
C PRO A 69 19.78 -18.15 15.53
N ILE A 70 20.89 -17.43 15.33
CA ILE A 70 21.75 -16.94 16.41
C ILE A 70 21.05 -15.96 17.36
N VAL A 71 20.12 -15.15 16.85
CA VAL A 71 19.34 -14.20 17.65
C VAL A 71 18.29 -14.95 18.46
N THR A 72 17.63 -15.95 17.86
CA THR A 72 16.69 -16.84 18.54
C THR A 72 17.38 -17.64 19.65
N ASP A 73 18.57 -18.17 19.39
CA ASP A 73 19.34 -18.92 20.39
C ASP A 73 19.80 -18.02 21.53
N TRP A 74 20.24 -16.79 21.24
CA TRP A 74 20.61 -15.81 22.27
C TRP A 74 19.43 -15.46 23.19
N LEU A 75 18.24 -15.22 22.62
CA LEU A 75 17.02 -14.96 23.41
C LEU A 75 16.69 -16.15 24.32
N ARG A 76 16.75 -17.38 23.79
CA ARG A 76 16.51 -18.61 24.55
C ARG A 76 17.49 -18.80 25.71
N GLN A 77 18.77 -18.48 25.51
CA GLN A 77 19.76 -18.59 26.58
C GLN A 77 19.57 -17.51 27.65
N ALA A 78 19.15 -16.30 27.26
CA ALA A 78 18.77 -15.25 28.20
C ALA A 78 17.55 -15.66 29.07
N ASP A 79 16.50 -16.25 28.47
CA ASP A 79 15.36 -16.82 29.20
C ASP A 79 15.79 -17.89 30.23
N GLY A 80 16.76 -18.73 29.84
CA GLY A 80 17.32 -19.75 30.73
C GLY A 80 18.01 -19.14 31.95
N LEU A 81 18.82 -18.10 31.75
CA LEU A 81 19.52 -17.41 32.84
C LEU A 81 18.57 -16.67 33.79
N GLU A 82 17.49 -16.09 33.26
CA GLU A 82 16.44 -15.44 34.07
C GLU A 82 15.73 -16.47 34.98
N LYS A 83 15.23 -17.58 34.41
CA LYS A 83 14.57 -18.65 35.19
C LYS A 83 15.47 -19.24 36.29
N GLU A 84 16.75 -19.45 35.97
CA GLU A 84 17.72 -19.94 36.94
C GLU A 84 18.01 -18.92 38.05
N ALA A 85 17.99 -17.61 37.74
CA ALA A 85 18.14 -16.55 38.71
C ALA A 85 16.92 -16.43 39.63
N ASP A 86 15.71 -16.56 39.10
CA ASP A 86 14.46 -16.56 39.87
C ASP A 86 14.43 -17.71 40.88
N THR A 87 14.89 -18.90 40.49
CA THR A 87 15.04 -20.05 41.40
C THR A 87 16.00 -19.73 42.55
N ILE A 88 17.05 -18.94 42.30
CA ILE A 88 18.01 -18.48 43.33
C ILE A 88 17.36 -17.44 44.25
N PHE A 89 16.53 -16.54 43.71
CA PHE A 89 15.79 -15.53 44.46
C PHE A 89 14.70 -16.16 45.35
N GLU A 90 13.93 -17.12 44.85
CA GLU A 90 12.94 -17.88 45.63
C GLU A 90 13.60 -18.71 46.74
N GLY A 91 14.74 -19.35 46.43
CA GLY A 91 15.55 -20.06 47.41
C GLY A 91 16.02 -19.18 48.57
N MET A 92 16.11 -17.86 48.38
CA MET A 92 16.46 -16.87 49.41
C MET A 92 15.32 -16.63 50.42
N GLU A 93 14.06 -16.65 49.98
CA GLU A 93 12.89 -16.46 50.85
C GLU A 93 12.73 -17.62 51.83
N ASN A 94 13.15 -18.82 51.41
CA ASN A 94 13.11 -20.06 52.19
C ASN A 94 14.31 -20.26 53.16
N VAL A 95 15.26 -19.31 53.25
CA VAL A 95 16.42 -19.39 54.19
C VAL A 95 16.04 -19.08 55.65
N LYS A 96 14.78 -18.72 55.93
CA LYS A 96 14.26 -18.57 57.29
C LYS A 96 13.75 -19.90 57.83
N VAL A 97 14.60 -20.63 58.56
CA VAL A 97 14.15 -21.77 59.37
C VAL A 97 13.92 -21.29 60.81
N ASN A 98 12.73 -21.54 61.35
CA ASN A 98 12.48 -21.45 62.80
C ASN A 98 13.11 -22.67 63.47
N CYS A 99 14.17 -22.47 64.25
CA CYS A 99 14.63 -23.45 65.23
C CYS A 99 14.64 -22.79 66.60
N PHE A 100 13.71 -23.22 67.46
CA PHE A 100 13.53 -22.85 68.87
C PHE A 100 13.25 -21.36 69.12
N LYS A 101 12.18 -21.06 69.87
CA LYS A 101 11.58 -19.73 70.10
C LYS A 101 12.48 -18.63 70.70
N ILE A 102 13.83 -18.71 70.65
CA ILE A 102 14.74 -17.77 71.34
C ILE A 102 15.96 -17.30 70.49
N VAL A 103 16.43 -18.00 69.44
CA VAL A 103 17.58 -17.50 68.63
C VAL A 103 17.44 -17.80 67.13
N ARG A 104 17.50 -16.77 66.26
CA ARG A 104 17.58 -16.94 64.79
C ARG A 104 19.01 -17.29 64.37
N LEU A 105 19.33 -18.57 64.21
CA LEU A 105 20.59 -18.99 63.57
C LEU A 105 20.39 -19.16 62.06
N PRO A 106 21.15 -18.45 61.20
CA PRO A 106 21.04 -18.62 59.77
C PRO A 106 21.65 -19.93 59.28
N ASN A 107 20.98 -20.62 58.36
CA ASN A 107 21.51 -21.82 57.71
C ASN A 107 22.74 -21.48 56.84
N LEU A 108 23.94 -21.68 57.39
CA LEU A 108 25.22 -21.37 56.75
C LEU A 108 25.45 -22.15 55.45
N LYS A 109 25.01 -23.42 55.39
CA LYS A 109 25.11 -24.27 54.19
C LYS A 109 24.28 -23.69 53.04
N SER A 110 23.07 -23.25 53.34
CA SER A 110 22.18 -22.61 52.36
C SER A 110 22.76 -21.28 51.85
N ARG A 111 23.27 -20.42 52.74
CA ARG A 111 23.92 -19.15 52.34
C ARG A 111 25.11 -19.34 51.41
N TYR A 112 25.98 -20.30 51.72
CA TYR A 112 27.13 -20.61 50.87
C TYR A 112 26.71 -21.10 49.48
N LEU A 113 25.73 -22.02 49.39
CA LEU A 113 25.24 -22.54 48.11
C LEU A 113 24.60 -21.44 47.26
N ILE A 114 23.72 -20.63 47.86
CA ILE A 114 23.07 -19.50 47.20
C ILE A 114 24.10 -18.47 46.75
N GLY A 115 25.05 -18.09 47.61
CA GLY A 115 26.08 -17.10 47.28
C GLY A 115 27.05 -17.57 46.19
N ARG A 116 27.33 -18.88 46.11
CA ARG A 116 28.15 -19.47 45.03
C ARG A 116 27.37 -19.53 43.71
N HIS A 117 26.11 -19.94 43.74
CA HIS A 117 25.26 -19.98 42.55
C HIS A 117 25.02 -18.57 42.00
N ALA A 118 24.74 -17.59 42.87
CA ALA A 118 24.55 -16.20 42.50
C ALA A 118 25.80 -15.60 41.83
N ALA A 119 26.99 -15.86 42.37
CA ALA A 119 28.24 -15.40 41.76
C ALA A 119 28.50 -16.05 40.39
N LYS A 120 28.20 -17.35 40.23
CA LYS A 120 28.36 -18.04 38.94
C LYS A 120 27.41 -17.45 37.89
N ARG A 121 26.12 -17.33 38.22
CA ARG A 121 25.10 -16.81 37.29
C ARG A 121 25.29 -15.32 36.99
N GLY A 122 25.80 -14.54 37.94
CA GLY A 122 26.18 -13.14 37.69
C GLY A 122 27.24 -13.03 36.60
N ASN A 123 28.25 -13.90 36.60
CA ASN A 123 29.26 -13.94 35.55
C ASN A 123 28.71 -14.43 34.20
N ASP A 124 27.80 -15.42 34.22
CA ASP A 124 27.13 -15.91 33.00
C ASP A 124 26.30 -14.80 32.35
N ALA A 125 25.55 -14.02 33.15
CA ALA A 125 24.76 -12.88 32.68
C ALA A 125 25.65 -11.77 32.08
N GLU A 126 26.78 -11.43 32.72
CA GLU A 126 27.74 -10.48 32.15
C GLU A 126 28.36 -10.96 30.84
N LYS A 127 28.64 -12.26 30.73
CA LYS A 127 29.17 -12.85 29.50
C LYS A 127 28.16 -12.73 28.36
N HIS A 128 26.90 -13.06 28.58
CA HIS A 128 25.85 -12.91 27.58
C HIS A 128 25.60 -11.47 27.15
N LEU A 129 25.70 -10.51 28.09
CA LEU A 129 25.61 -9.09 27.76
C LEU A 129 26.74 -8.64 26.80
N ARG A 130 27.94 -9.22 26.92
CA ARG A 130 29.07 -8.96 26.02
C ARG A 130 28.91 -9.62 24.64
N GLU A 131 28.13 -10.69 24.54
CA GLU A 131 27.90 -11.45 23.31
C GLU A 131 26.79 -10.88 22.41
N ARG A 132 26.10 -9.80 22.84
CA ARG A 132 25.04 -9.08 22.11
C ARG A 132 25.56 -8.28 20.89
N ARG A 133 26.25 -8.92 19.94
CA ARG A 133 26.77 -8.29 18.70
C ARG A 133 25.83 -8.55 17.52
N PHE A 134 24.69 -7.84 17.44
CA PHE A 134 23.78 -7.94 16.29
C PHE A 134 23.36 -6.55 15.80
N ASP A 135 23.86 -6.11 14.64
CA ASP A 135 23.40 -4.88 13.96
C ASP A 135 22.10 -5.11 13.16
N GLU A 136 21.81 -6.36 12.78
CA GLU A 136 20.66 -6.76 11.98
C GLU A 136 20.16 -8.14 12.44
N VAL A 137 18.88 -8.23 12.81
CA VAL A 137 18.30 -9.39 13.52
C VAL A 137 17.52 -10.35 12.62
N GLY A 138 17.11 -9.90 11.42
CA GLY A 138 16.32 -10.67 10.47
C GLY A 138 16.84 -10.58 9.04
N TYR A 139 16.21 -11.32 8.14
CA TYR A 139 16.41 -11.28 6.70
C TYR A 139 15.07 -11.54 5.99
N LEU A 140 14.81 -10.90 4.84
CA LEU A 140 13.55 -11.12 4.13
C LEU A 140 13.44 -12.56 3.57
N PRO A 141 12.35 -13.29 3.86
CA PRO A 141 12.09 -14.59 3.29
C PRO A 141 11.69 -14.50 1.81
N PRO A 142 11.67 -15.64 1.09
CA PRO A 142 10.44 -16.07 0.45
C PRO A 142 9.47 -15.19 -0.35
N LEU A 143 9.75 -14.03 -0.98
CA LEU A 143 8.67 -13.34 -1.74
C LEU A 143 8.07 -14.27 -2.82
N GLY A 144 6.73 -14.43 -2.83
CA GLY A 144 6.02 -15.23 -3.84
C GLY A 144 5.06 -16.33 -3.35
N LYS A 145 4.49 -16.25 -2.14
CA LYS A 145 3.40 -17.17 -1.72
C LYS A 145 2.03 -16.84 -2.34
N MET A 146 1.87 -15.65 -2.90
CA MET A 146 0.64 -15.23 -3.58
C MET A 146 0.72 -15.68 -5.04
N PRO A 147 -0.30 -16.38 -5.57
CA PRO A 147 -0.34 -16.74 -6.97
C PRO A 147 -0.43 -15.49 -7.85
N PHE A 148 0.19 -15.53 -9.02
CA PHE A 148 0.10 -14.54 -10.08
C PHE A 148 -1.29 -14.56 -10.73
N SER A 149 -1.96 -15.72 -10.76
CA SER A 149 -3.30 -15.88 -11.30
C SER A 149 -4.38 -15.97 -10.21
N GLU A 150 -5.51 -15.28 -10.40
CA GLU A 150 -6.71 -15.36 -9.52
C GLU A 150 -7.72 -16.44 -9.98
N SER A 151 -7.37 -17.29 -10.96
CA SER A 151 -8.29 -18.30 -11.50
C SER A 151 -8.60 -19.43 -10.52
N THR A 152 -9.82 -19.94 -10.60
CA THR A 152 -10.22 -21.14 -9.86
C THR A 152 -9.69 -22.40 -10.57
N PRO A 153 -9.39 -23.49 -9.83
CA PRO A 153 -8.92 -24.74 -10.44
C PRO A 153 -9.88 -25.29 -11.50
N SER A 154 -11.20 -25.12 -11.30
CA SER A 154 -12.23 -25.52 -12.27
C SER A 154 -12.21 -24.71 -13.56
N PHE A 155 -11.82 -23.43 -13.51
CA PHE A 155 -11.65 -22.59 -14.70
C PHE A 155 -10.45 -23.05 -15.52
N GLU A 156 -9.34 -23.37 -14.85
CA GLU A 156 -8.11 -23.83 -15.47
C GLU A 156 -8.27 -25.18 -16.17
N GLU A 157 -8.98 -26.12 -15.54
CA GLU A 157 -9.28 -27.44 -16.11
C GLU A 157 -10.09 -27.36 -17.41
N SER A 158 -10.84 -26.27 -17.62
CA SER A 158 -11.65 -26.07 -18.83
C SER A 158 -10.86 -25.60 -20.06
N LEU A 159 -9.65 -25.04 -19.88
CA LEU A 159 -8.78 -24.52 -20.94
C LEU A 159 -7.70 -25.56 -21.32
N ILE A 160 -8.14 -26.71 -21.82
CA ILE A 160 -7.30 -27.89 -22.06
C ILE A 160 -6.08 -27.55 -22.93
N THR A 161 -6.26 -26.82 -24.03
CA THR A 161 -5.14 -26.41 -24.90
C THR A 161 -4.10 -25.59 -24.17
N ARG A 162 -4.51 -24.71 -23.25
CA ARG A 162 -3.60 -23.85 -22.47
C ARG A 162 -2.86 -24.65 -21.42
N MET A 163 -3.53 -25.59 -20.77
CA MET A 163 -2.89 -26.48 -19.80
C MET A 163 -1.93 -27.47 -20.46
N SER A 164 -2.20 -27.92 -21.70
CA SER A 164 -1.25 -28.70 -22.50
C SER A 164 0.01 -27.89 -22.79
N MET A 165 -0.16 -26.65 -23.30
CA MET A 165 0.98 -25.79 -23.62
C MET A 165 1.79 -25.39 -22.38
N LYS A 166 1.13 -25.14 -21.25
CA LYS A 166 1.78 -24.93 -19.94
C LYS A 166 2.72 -26.08 -19.63
N ARG A 167 2.24 -27.32 -19.78
CA ARG A 167 3.03 -28.53 -19.53
C ARG A 167 4.22 -28.62 -20.48
N GLU A 168 4.03 -28.37 -21.78
CA GLU A 168 5.10 -28.40 -22.78
C GLU A 168 6.20 -27.38 -22.47
N VAL A 169 5.84 -26.15 -22.12
CA VAL A 169 6.80 -25.10 -21.74
C VAL A 169 7.54 -25.47 -20.46
N ILE A 170 6.85 -26.02 -19.45
CA ILE A 170 7.49 -26.47 -18.20
C ILE A 170 8.47 -27.63 -18.45
N GLU A 171 8.13 -28.58 -19.32
CA GLU A 171 9.05 -29.66 -19.69
C GLU A 171 10.28 -29.12 -20.44
N ALA A 172 10.11 -28.14 -21.33
CA ALA A 172 11.23 -27.48 -21.98
C ALA A 172 12.11 -26.66 -21.00
N LEU A 173 11.50 -26.08 -19.95
CA LEU A 173 12.23 -25.41 -18.87
C LEU A 173 13.11 -26.38 -18.07
N LYS A 174 12.70 -27.64 -17.90
CA LYS A 174 13.45 -28.68 -17.17
C LYS A 174 14.69 -29.17 -17.95
N GLN A 175 14.62 -29.19 -19.28
CA GLN A 175 15.70 -29.67 -20.16
C GLN A 175 16.88 -28.68 -20.23
N ASP A 176 18.12 -29.13 -20.37
CA ASP A 176 19.30 -28.23 -20.44
C ASP A 176 19.61 -27.72 -21.87
N LYS A 177 18.74 -27.97 -22.85
CA LYS A 177 19.01 -27.77 -24.29
C LYS A 177 19.01 -26.30 -24.73
N ARG A 178 18.08 -25.49 -24.24
CA ARG A 178 17.93 -24.06 -24.61
C ARG A 178 17.66 -23.18 -23.41
N SER A 179 18.29 -22.02 -23.32
CA SER A 179 18.15 -21.08 -22.21
C SER A 179 17.03 -20.05 -22.41
N LEU A 180 16.61 -19.80 -23.66
CA LEU A 180 15.60 -18.80 -24.01
C LEU A 180 14.40 -19.45 -24.72
N LEU A 181 13.22 -19.29 -24.13
CA LEU A 181 11.94 -19.75 -24.68
C LEU A 181 11.03 -18.54 -24.92
N ALA A 182 10.14 -18.66 -25.90
CA ALA A 182 9.21 -17.62 -26.28
C ALA A 182 7.80 -18.17 -26.44
N ILE A 183 6.82 -17.56 -25.78
CA ILE A 183 5.40 -17.81 -25.97
C ILE A 183 4.89 -16.76 -26.95
N CYS A 184 4.64 -17.17 -28.20
CA CYS A 184 4.29 -16.26 -29.28
C CYS A 184 2.85 -16.46 -29.72
N GLY A 185 2.12 -15.39 -30.02
CA GLY A 185 0.75 -15.50 -30.50
C GLY A 185 0.04 -14.16 -30.59
N MET A 186 -1.12 -14.16 -31.24
CA MET A 186 -1.88 -12.94 -31.53
C MET A 186 -2.24 -12.10 -30.30
N ALA A 187 -2.58 -10.83 -30.52
CA ALA A 187 -3.09 -9.95 -29.46
C ALA A 187 -4.38 -10.53 -28.84
N GLY A 188 -4.52 -10.42 -27.51
CA GLY A 188 -5.69 -10.94 -26.79
C GLY A 188 -5.83 -12.47 -26.76
N VAL A 189 -4.82 -13.22 -27.24
CA VAL A 189 -4.85 -14.69 -27.26
C VAL A 189 -4.60 -15.31 -25.88
N GLY A 190 -4.24 -14.55 -24.84
CA GLY A 190 -4.00 -15.08 -23.48
C GLY A 190 -2.57 -15.57 -23.22
N LYS A 191 -1.55 -14.86 -23.74
CA LYS A 191 -0.13 -15.17 -23.49
C LYS A 191 0.29 -14.86 -22.06
N THR A 192 -0.03 -13.66 -21.58
CA THR A 192 0.23 -13.22 -20.20
C THR A 192 -0.39 -14.18 -19.19
N PHE A 193 -1.66 -14.55 -19.38
CA PHE A 193 -2.33 -15.57 -18.57
C PHE A 193 -1.55 -16.90 -18.53
N LEU A 194 -1.08 -17.39 -19.68
CA LEU A 194 -0.28 -18.63 -19.72
C LEU A 194 1.07 -18.47 -19.00
N LEU A 195 1.72 -17.32 -19.13
CA LEU A 195 2.99 -17.01 -18.46
C LEU A 195 2.82 -16.95 -16.94
N GLU A 196 1.76 -16.32 -16.43
CA GLU A 196 1.40 -16.27 -15.01
C GLU A 196 1.14 -17.67 -14.44
N GLN A 197 0.38 -18.49 -15.18
CA GLN A 197 0.08 -19.88 -14.83
C GLN A 197 1.35 -20.76 -14.75
N ILE A 198 2.31 -20.55 -15.65
CA ILE A 198 3.62 -21.22 -15.59
C ILE A 198 4.39 -20.73 -14.34
N ALA A 199 4.37 -19.43 -14.08
CA ALA A 199 5.10 -18.84 -12.96
C ALA A 199 4.60 -19.39 -11.60
N ASP A 200 3.29 -19.56 -11.45
CA ASP A 200 2.66 -20.14 -10.26
C ASP A 200 3.06 -21.60 -10.04
N GLN A 201 2.99 -22.42 -11.09
CA GLN A 201 3.37 -23.83 -11.00
C GLN A 201 4.87 -24.00 -10.72
N VAL A 202 5.72 -23.21 -11.38
CA VAL A 202 7.17 -23.25 -11.17
C VAL A 202 7.54 -22.89 -9.72
N LYS A 203 6.85 -21.91 -9.13
CA LYS A 203 7.04 -21.52 -7.73
C LYS A 203 6.53 -22.57 -6.75
N SER A 204 5.37 -23.17 -7.00
CA SER A 204 4.77 -24.18 -6.11
C SER A 204 5.58 -25.48 -6.09
N GLU A 205 6.06 -25.93 -7.25
CA GLU A 205 6.91 -27.12 -7.41
C GLU A 205 8.39 -26.85 -7.08
N LYS A 206 8.78 -25.59 -6.84
CA LYS A 206 10.16 -25.16 -6.56
C LYS A 206 11.16 -25.64 -7.61
N LEU A 207 10.80 -25.55 -8.90
CA LEU A 207 11.67 -25.98 -10.01
C LEU A 207 12.92 -25.08 -10.19
N PHE A 208 12.85 -23.84 -9.68
CA PHE A 208 13.92 -22.85 -9.70
C PHE A 208 14.06 -22.21 -8.32
N ASP A 209 15.29 -21.87 -7.93
CA ASP A 209 15.62 -21.19 -6.69
C ASP A 209 15.22 -19.70 -6.68
N GLY A 210 15.19 -19.09 -7.87
CA GLY A 210 14.76 -17.71 -8.09
C GLY A 210 13.86 -17.61 -9.31
N VAL A 211 12.71 -16.95 -9.15
CA VAL A 211 11.77 -16.66 -10.25
C VAL A 211 11.53 -15.16 -10.25
N ALA A 212 11.86 -14.49 -11.34
CA ALA A 212 11.65 -13.07 -11.53
C ALA A 212 10.77 -12.82 -12.74
N PHE A 213 9.77 -11.97 -12.58
CA PHE A 213 8.78 -11.60 -13.58
C PHE A 213 8.82 -10.08 -13.78
N ALA A 214 8.86 -9.64 -15.03
CA ALA A 214 8.77 -8.23 -15.36
C ALA A 214 7.96 -8.04 -16.66
N THR A 215 7.12 -7.01 -16.69
CA THR A 215 6.39 -6.61 -17.90
C THR A 215 7.20 -5.55 -18.65
N ILE A 216 7.35 -5.75 -19.96
CA ILE A 216 8.05 -4.86 -20.88
C ILE A 216 6.98 -4.24 -21.78
N SER A 217 6.71 -2.94 -21.62
CA SER A 217 5.80 -2.24 -22.52
C SER A 217 6.47 -1.92 -23.86
N GLN A 218 5.68 -1.51 -24.88
CA GLN A 218 6.21 -1.16 -26.21
C GLN A 218 7.35 -0.15 -26.14
N ASN A 219 7.20 0.81 -25.23
CA ASN A 219 8.25 1.73 -24.85
C ASN A 219 8.70 1.37 -23.44
N PRO A 220 9.73 0.53 -23.26
CA PRO A 220 10.12 0.07 -21.93
C PRO A 220 10.79 1.18 -21.11
N ASP A 221 10.50 1.23 -19.81
CA ASP A 221 11.34 1.92 -18.83
C ASP A 221 12.29 0.88 -18.23
N MET A 222 13.52 0.82 -18.76
CA MET A 222 14.52 -0.15 -18.33
C MET A 222 14.79 -0.09 -16.83
N ARG A 223 14.67 1.08 -16.20
CA ARG A 223 14.88 1.22 -14.76
C ARG A 223 13.74 0.54 -13.99
N ASN A 224 12.50 0.73 -14.44
CA ASN A 224 11.34 0.06 -13.87
C ASN A 224 11.43 -1.46 -14.04
N VAL A 225 11.79 -1.93 -15.25
CA VAL A 225 12.01 -3.37 -15.49
C VAL A 225 13.07 -3.93 -14.54
N GLN A 226 14.20 -3.26 -14.40
CA GLN A 226 15.25 -3.66 -13.44
C GLN A 226 14.78 -3.62 -11.98
N ASN A 227 13.91 -2.69 -11.60
CA ASN A 227 13.31 -2.66 -10.26
C ASN A 227 12.42 -3.89 -10.03
N GLN A 228 11.54 -4.21 -10.97
CA GLN A 228 10.67 -5.39 -10.89
C GLN A 228 11.49 -6.68 -10.77
N LEU A 229 12.54 -6.82 -11.57
CA LEU A 229 13.45 -7.96 -11.49
C LEU A 229 14.19 -8.01 -10.15
N ALA A 230 14.76 -6.88 -9.69
CA ALA A 230 15.51 -6.83 -8.44
C ALA A 230 14.63 -7.14 -7.22
N GLU A 231 13.41 -6.62 -7.16
CA GLU A 231 12.45 -6.91 -6.10
C GLU A 231 12.17 -8.40 -6.00
N GLN A 232 11.93 -9.07 -7.14
CA GLN A 232 11.64 -10.52 -7.15
C GLN A 232 12.88 -11.38 -6.94
N LEU A 233 14.07 -10.91 -7.33
CA LEU A 233 15.36 -11.57 -7.07
C LEU A 233 15.91 -11.30 -5.65
N ARG A 234 15.21 -10.48 -4.85
CA ARG A 234 15.58 -10.03 -3.49
C ARG A 234 16.90 -9.28 -3.44
N MET A 235 17.00 -8.28 -4.30
CA MET A 235 18.17 -7.43 -4.41
C MET A 235 17.82 -5.99 -4.06
N THR A 236 18.67 -5.36 -3.27
CA THR A 236 18.65 -3.90 -3.11
C THR A 236 19.63 -3.31 -4.10
N LEU A 237 19.12 -2.55 -5.08
CA LEU A 237 19.97 -1.87 -6.05
C LEU A 237 20.57 -0.62 -5.41
N ILE A 238 21.90 -0.60 -5.27
CA ILE A 238 22.64 0.37 -4.41
C ILE A 238 22.68 1.77 -5.03
N SER A 239 22.45 1.91 -6.35
CA SER A 239 22.57 3.20 -7.04
C SER A 239 21.25 3.69 -7.65
N GLU A 240 20.82 4.88 -7.25
CA GLU A 240 19.68 5.60 -7.86
C GLU A 240 20.06 6.30 -9.18
N HIS A 241 21.36 6.42 -9.48
CA HIS A 241 21.87 7.32 -10.53
C HIS A 241 22.70 6.64 -11.65
N SER A 242 23.09 5.36 -11.54
CA SER A 242 23.90 4.69 -12.56
C SER A 242 23.22 3.43 -13.13
N GLY A 243 22.79 3.50 -14.40
CA GLY A 243 22.18 2.36 -15.10
C GLY A 243 23.14 1.17 -15.25
N ARG A 244 24.44 1.43 -15.41
CA ARG A 244 25.48 0.39 -15.55
C ARG A 244 25.67 -0.41 -14.26
N ALA A 245 25.77 0.26 -13.12
CA ALA A 245 25.95 -0.42 -11.83
C ALA A 245 24.75 -1.33 -11.49
N ARG A 246 23.53 -0.90 -11.82
CA ARG A 246 22.31 -1.71 -11.64
C ARG A 246 22.34 -2.96 -12.52
N THR A 247 22.72 -2.79 -13.78
CA THR A 247 22.89 -3.88 -14.74
C THR A 247 23.92 -4.89 -14.26
N GLU A 248 25.10 -4.43 -13.82
CA GLU A 248 26.18 -5.29 -13.31
C GLU A 248 25.77 -6.04 -12.03
N GLN A 249 24.96 -5.43 -11.16
CA GLN A 249 24.42 -6.11 -9.97
C GLN A 249 23.51 -7.27 -10.36
N ILE A 250 22.50 -7.02 -11.20
CA ILE A 250 21.56 -8.06 -11.65
C ILE A 250 22.33 -9.18 -12.36
N TYR A 251 23.26 -8.82 -13.24
CA TYR A 251 24.15 -9.76 -13.92
C TYR A 251 24.88 -10.65 -12.92
N THR A 252 25.56 -10.05 -11.95
CA THR A 252 26.32 -10.78 -10.93
C THR A 252 25.43 -11.73 -10.13
N ARG A 253 24.20 -11.32 -9.78
CA ARG A 253 23.26 -12.18 -9.04
C ARG A 253 22.76 -13.36 -9.87
N LEU A 254 22.61 -13.20 -11.17
CA LEU A 254 22.19 -14.26 -12.08
C LEU A 254 23.35 -15.19 -12.47
N THR A 255 24.60 -14.72 -12.44
CA THR A 255 25.80 -15.53 -12.76
C THR A 255 26.46 -16.19 -11.55
N ASN A 256 26.54 -15.53 -10.38
CA ASN A 256 27.31 -16.01 -9.22
C ASN A 256 26.53 -16.97 -8.31
N SER A 257 25.73 -17.88 -8.88
CA SER A 257 25.01 -18.84 -8.07
C SER A 257 24.97 -20.22 -8.71
N ASP A 258 25.26 -21.25 -7.92
CA ASP A 258 24.89 -22.65 -8.19
C ASP A 258 23.36 -22.86 -8.23
N LYS A 259 22.59 -21.77 -8.07
CA LYS A 259 21.13 -21.72 -8.05
C LYS A 259 20.55 -21.60 -9.45
N ARG A 260 19.50 -22.37 -9.73
CA ARG A 260 18.72 -22.26 -10.97
C ARG A 260 17.80 -21.04 -10.88
N ASN A 261 17.93 -20.09 -11.79
CA ASN A 261 17.07 -18.91 -11.85
C ASN A 261 16.21 -18.92 -13.14
N LEU A 262 14.98 -18.45 -13.03
CA LEU A 262 14.05 -18.22 -14.14
C LEU A 262 13.70 -16.74 -14.22
N VAL A 263 13.88 -16.13 -15.39
CA VAL A 263 13.41 -14.76 -15.67
C VAL A 263 12.28 -14.83 -16.69
N MET A 264 11.17 -14.16 -16.40
CA MET A 264 9.95 -14.15 -17.21
C MET A 264 9.69 -12.71 -17.65
N LEU A 265 9.72 -12.46 -18.96
CA LEU A 265 9.58 -11.13 -19.56
C LEU A 265 8.28 -11.08 -20.36
N ASP A 266 7.29 -10.37 -19.86
CA ASP A 266 5.99 -10.28 -20.53
C ASP A 266 5.94 -9.12 -21.54
N ASP A 267 5.23 -9.36 -22.64
CA ASP A 267 4.85 -8.42 -23.71
C ASP A 267 6.00 -7.78 -24.50
N ILE A 268 6.96 -8.57 -24.99
CA ILE A 268 8.06 -8.03 -25.81
C ILE A 268 7.58 -7.62 -27.22
N TRP A 269 7.80 -6.35 -27.57
CA TRP A 269 7.43 -5.76 -28.87
C TRP A 269 8.55 -5.72 -29.90
N GLU A 270 9.79 -5.49 -29.46
CA GLU A 270 10.98 -5.37 -30.30
C GLU A 270 12.14 -6.18 -29.69
N GLU A 271 13.22 -6.36 -30.45
CA GLU A 271 14.42 -7.03 -29.95
C GLU A 271 15.00 -6.27 -28.75
N VAL A 272 15.00 -6.91 -27.57
CA VAL A 272 15.53 -6.34 -26.34
C VAL A 272 16.94 -6.84 -26.10
N ASP A 273 17.88 -5.92 -25.87
CA ASP A 273 19.22 -6.26 -25.39
C ASP A 273 19.14 -6.73 -23.92
N LEU A 274 19.00 -8.05 -23.73
CA LEU A 274 18.95 -8.69 -22.43
C LEU A 274 20.18 -8.38 -21.56
N ARG A 275 21.33 -8.13 -22.18
CA ARG A 275 22.56 -7.76 -21.45
C ARG A 275 22.42 -6.39 -20.79
N SER A 276 21.74 -5.44 -21.44
CA SER A 276 21.43 -4.12 -20.87
C SER A 276 20.49 -4.19 -19.66
N LEU A 277 19.69 -5.26 -19.55
CA LEU A 277 18.87 -5.55 -18.36
C LEU A 277 19.65 -6.28 -17.26
N GLY A 278 20.88 -6.73 -17.54
CA GLY A 278 21.71 -7.51 -16.64
C GLY A 278 21.46 -9.01 -16.76
N ILE A 279 20.89 -9.49 -17.85
CA ILE A 279 20.57 -10.90 -18.06
C ILE A 279 21.66 -11.54 -18.94
N PRO A 280 22.45 -12.50 -18.43
CA PRO A 280 23.55 -13.14 -19.15
C PRO A 280 23.03 -14.21 -20.13
N ILE A 281 22.61 -13.82 -21.34
CA ILE A 281 22.29 -14.79 -22.40
C ILE A 281 23.20 -14.58 -23.60
N ARG A 282 24.29 -15.36 -23.64
CA ARG A 282 24.86 -15.88 -24.88
C ARG A 282 25.04 -17.38 -24.74
N SER A 283 24.87 -18.08 -25.84
CA SER A 283 24.93 -19.54 -25.94
C SER A 283 26.17 -20.10 -25.23
N GLY A 284 25.95 -20.80 -24.11
CA GLY A 284 26.97 -21.52 -23.34
C GLY A 284 27.39 -20.89 -21.99
N GLU A 285 26.98 -19.67 -21.65
CA GLU A 285 27.55 -18.93 -20.51
C GLU A 285 26.92 -19.26 -19.13
N CYS A 286 25.65 -19.72 -19.07
CA CYS A 286 24.99 -20.09 -17.81
C CYS A 286 23.93 -21.20 -17.99
N LYS A 287 24.26 -22.44 -17.65
CA LYS A 287 23.30 -23.57 -17.64
C LYS A 287 22.20 -23.42 -16.57
N SER A 288 22.45 -22.60 -15.55
CA SER A 288 21.55 -22.38 -14.42
C SER A 288 20.50 -21.28 -14.66
N LEU A 289 20.53 -20.56 -15.79
CA LEU A 289 19.58 -19.50 -16.10
C LEU A 289 18.65 -19.89 -17.24
N LYS A 290 17.34 -19.75 -17.00
CA LYS A 290 16.29 -19.85 -18.02
C LYS A 290 15.57 -18.51 -18.17
N VAL A 291 15.17 -18.18 -19.39
CA VAL A 291 14.36 -17.01 -19.68
C VAL A 291 13.17 -17.42 -20.54
N VAL A 292 11.98 -16.98 -20.15
CA VAL A 292 10.75 -17.12 -20.93
C VAL A 292 10.27 -15.72 -21.27
N LEU A 293 10.02 -15.45 -22.54
CA LEU A 293 9.41 -14.20 -22.98
C LEU A 293 8.04 -14.45 -23.62
N THR A 294 7.15 -13.47 -23.57
CA THR A 294 5.95 -13.47 -24.43
C THR A 294 6.09 -12.40 -25.50
N SER A 295 5.56 -12.65 -26.69
CA SER A 295 5.53 -11.65 -27.76
C SER A 295 4.35 -11.85 -28.69
N ARG A 296 3.95 -10.78 -29.36
CA ARG A 296 2.96 -10.80 -30.45
C ARG A 296 3.60 -11.17 -31.80
N PHE A 297 4.92 -11.00 -31.93
CA PHE A 297 5.61 -11.02 -33.20
C PHE A 297 6.63 -12.15 -33.27
N SER A 298 6.35 -13.16 -34.09
CA SER A 298 7.23 -14.33 -34.22
C SER A 298 8.63 -13.98 -34.74
N HIS A 299 8.76 -12.92 -35.55
CA HIS A 299 10.06 -12.45 -36.04
C HIS A 299 10.94 -11.91 -34.90
N VAL A 300 10.36 -11.23 -33.90
CA VAL A 300 11.11 -10.75 -32.72
C VAL A 300 11.69 -11.92 -31.94
N CYS A 301 10.87 -12.95 -31.68
CA CYS A 301 11.32 -14.16 -31.00
C CYS A 301 12.43 -14.90 -31.76
N ARG A 302 12.34 -14.96 -33.10
CA ARG A 302 13.36 -15.59 -33.96
C ARG A 302 14.67 -14.81 -33.96
N ASN A 303 14.61 -13.48 -34.01
CA ASN A 303 15.79 -12.61 -33.96
C ASN A 303 16.54 -12.76 -32.63
N MET A 304 15.80 -12.96 -31.54
CA MET A 304 16.38 -13.28 -30.23
C MET A 304 16.83 -14.75 -30.08
N GLU A 305 16.74 -15.56 -31.13
CA GLU A 305 17.10 -17.00 -31.15
C GLU A 305 16.32 -17.88 -30.15
N ALA A 306 15.11 -17.45 -29.75
CA ALA A 306 14.28 -18.17 -28.79
C ALA A 306 13.63 -19.43 -29.37
N GLU A 307 13.38 -20.43 -28.53
CA GLU A 307 12.47 -21.55 -28.86
C GLU A 307 11.01 -21.12 -28.77
N ILE A 308 10.27 -21.20 -29.86
CA ILE A 308 8.93 -20.60 -29.96
C ILE A 308 7.84 -21.63 -29.70
N PHE A 309 6.96 -21.33 -28.75
CA PHE A 309 5.71 -22.00 -28.47
C PHE A 309 4.57 -21.12 -28.99
N GLU A 310 3.93 -21.55 -30.07
CA GLU A 310 2.90 -20.77 -30.75
C GLU A 310 1.52 -21.00 -30.12
N VAL A 311 0.97 -19.94 -29.52
CA VAL A 311 -0.32 -19.92 -28.87
C VAL A 311 -1.41 -19.57 -29.89
N ASN A 312 -2.24 -20.56 -30.19
CA ASN A 312 -3.37 -20.42 -31.11
C ASN A 312 -4.66 -19.96 -30.40
N ALA A 313 -5.63 -19.52 -31.19
CA ALA A 313 -6.99 -19.26 -30.72
C ALA A 313 -7.60 -20.52 -30.09
N LEU A 314 -8.49 -20.33 -29.12
CA LEU A 314 -9.18 -21.42 -28.43
C LEU A 314 -10.03 -22.24 -29.42
N PRO A 315 -10.05 -23.58 -29.29
CA PRO A 315 -11.03 -24.43 -29.96
C PRO A 315 -12.46 -23.99 -29.64
N LYS A 316 -13.42 -24.36 -30.49
CA LYS A 316 -14.81 -23.92 -30.35
C LYS A 316 -15.42 -24.29 -29.00
N GLU A 317 -15.05 -25.46 -28.49
CA GLU A 317 -15.54 -26.03 -27.24
C GLU A 317 -15.02 -25.23 -26.03
N GLU A 318 -13.73 -24.93 -26.00
CA GLU A 318 -13.11 -24.10 -24.95
C GLU A 318 -13.58 -22.64 -25.03
N ALA A 319 -13.71 -22.10 -26.25
CA ALA A 319 -14.23 -20.77 -26.49
C ALA A 319 -15.69 -20.63 -26.01
N TRP A 320 -16.51 -21.66 -26.25
CA TRP A 320 -17.88 -21.71 -25.76
C TRP A 320 -17.93 -21.80 -24.24
N HIS A 321 -17.10 -22.64 -23.62
CA HIS A 321 -17.02 -22.74 -22.16
C HIS A 321 -16.68 -21.38 -21.52
N LEU A 322 -15.63 -20.71 -22.04
CA LEU A 322 -15.24 -19.38 -21.59
C LEU A 322 -16.37 -18.36 -21.76
N PHE A 323 -17.05 -18.36 -22.92
CA PHE A 323 -18.17 -17.45 -23.16
C PHE A 323 -19.31 -17.69 -22.16
N LYS A 324 -19.70 -18.95 -21.98
CA LYS A 324 -20.80 -19.37 -21.11
C LYS A 324 -20.59 -18.90 -19.67
N GLU A 325 -19.38 -19.10 -19.16
CA GLU A 325 -19.01 -18.69 -17.81
C GLU A 325 -19.03 -17.18 -17.63
N VAL A 326 -18.44 -16.43 -18.57
CA VAL A 326 -18.37 -14.96 -18.50
C VAL A 326 -19.74 -14.32 -18.66
N ALA A 327 -20.55 -14.82 -19.60
CA ALA A 327 -21.91 -14.35 -19.86
C ALA A 327 -22.89 -14.77 -18.76
N GLY A 328 -22.55 -15.77 -17.93
CA GLY A 328 -23.42 -16.29 -16.87
C GLY A 328 -24.63 -17.05 -17.42
N ILE A 329 -24.42 -17.84 -18.47
CA ILE A 329 -25.47 -18.57 -19.20
C ILE A 329 -25.50 -20.04 -18.76
N PHE A 330 -26.69 -20.57 -18.50
CA PHE A 330 -26.91 -21.99 -18.20
C PHE A 330 -27.38 -22.75 -19.44
N ASP A 331 -27.13 -24.07 -19.49
CA ASP A 331 -27.43 -24.90 -20.68
C ASP A 331 -28.91 -24.89 -21.05
N ASP A 332 -29.81 -24.76 -20.06
CA ASP A 332 -31.27 -24.74 -20.23
C ASP A 332 -31.84 -23.36 -20.60
N SER A 333 -30.99 -22.37 -20.86
CA SER A 333 -31.47 -21.03 -21.24
C SER A 333 -31.96 -20.99 -22.68
N ALA A 334 -33.08 -20.29 -22.93
CA ALA A 334 -33.55 -19.96 -24.28
C ALA A 334 -32.55 -19.12 -25.11
N LEU A 335 -31.47 -18.66 -24.49
CA LEU A 335 -30.38 -17.88 -25.08
C LEU A 335 -29.22 -18.76 -25.59
N SER A 336 -29.15 -20.03 -25.19
CA SER A 336 -28.00 -20.92 -25.43
C SER A 336 -27.60 -21.01 -26.92
N ASP A 337 -28.58 -21.17 -27.82
CA ASP A 337 -28.31 -21.26 -29.27
C ASP A 337 -27.79 -19.96 -29.89
N VAL A 338 -28.32 -18.81 -29.45
CA VAL A 338 -27.87 -17.50 -29.93
C VAL A 338 -26.51 -17.17 -29.34
N ALA A 339 -26.29 -17.51 -28.07
CA ALA A 339 -25.04 -17.31 -27.36
C ALA A 339 -23.89 -18.12 -27.97
N LYS A 340 -24.12 -19.38 -28.37
CA LYS A 340 -23.15 -20.18 -29.12
C LYS A 340 -22.72 -19.48 -30.41
N GLN A 341 -23.68 -18.96 -31.18
CA GLN A 341 -23.37 -18.21 -32.40
C GLN A 341 -22.59 -16.93 -32.12
N VAL A 342 -22.86 -16.22 -31.02
CA VAL A 342 -22.07 -15.04 -30.61
C VAL A 342 -20.62 -15.44 -30.28
N ALA A 343 -20.42 -16.55 -29.54
CA ALA A 343 -19.09 -17.06 -29.23
C ALA A 343 -18.31 -17.43 -30.51
N GLU A 344 -18.96 -18.08 -31.48
CA GLU A 344 -18.33 -18.42 -32.77
C GLU A 344 -17.84 -17.21 -33.56
N VAL A 345 -18.55 -16.07 -33.46
CA VAL A 345 -18.18 -14.81 -34.11
C VAL A 345 -16.91 -14.18 -33.51
N CYS A 346 -16.52 -14.57 -32.29
CA CYS A 346 -15.28 -14.17 -31.62
C CYS A 346 -14.06 -15.02 -32.04
N LYS A 347 -14.26 -16.05 -32.88
CA LYS A 347 -13.20 -16.88 -33.48
C LYS A 347 -12.17 -17.44 -32.48
N GLY A 348 -12.61 -17.77 -31.28
CA GLY A 348 -11.76 -18.39 -30.25
C GLY A 348 -10.75 -17.45 -29.58
N LEU A 349 -10.85 -16.13 -29.75
CA LEU A 349 -9.92 -15.19 -29.11
C LEU A 349 -10.42 -14.82 -27.70
N PRO A 350 -9.71 -15.19 -26.62
CA PRO A 350 -10.18 -15.00 -25.23
C PRO A 350 -10.61 -13.57 -24.90
N LEU A 351 -9.79 -12.55 -25.25
CA LEU A 351 -10.14 -11.16 -24.96
C LEU A 351 -11.42 -10.73 -25.68
N ALA A 352 -11.57 -11.09 -26.96
CA ALA A 352 -12.78 -10.79 -27.72
C ALA A 352 -14.01 -11.50 -27.14
N ILE A 353 -13.85 -12.77 -26.74
CA ILE A 353 -14.90 -13.55 -26.08
C ILE A 353 -15.34 -12.85 -24.78
N VAL A 354 -14.40 -12.49 -23.91
CA VAL A 354 -14.71 -11.86 -22.61
C VAL A 354 -15.42 -10.53 -22.79
N VAL A 355 -14.90 -9.66 -23.67
CA VAL A 355 -15.48 -8.33 -23.93
C VAL A 355 -16.88 -8.46 -24.53
N VAL A 356 -17.06 -9.29 -25.56
CA VAL A 356 -18.38 -9.48 -26.20
C VAL A 356 -19.36 -10.16 -25.25
N ALA A 357 -18.95 -11.21 -24.52
CA ALA A 357 -19.79 -11.89 -23.54
C ALA A 357 -20.29 -10.93 -22.45
N ARG A 358 -19.42 -10.08 -21.91
CA ARG A 358 -19.77 -9.05 -20.93
C ARG A 358 -20.69 -7.99 -21.51
N ALA A 359 -20.38 -7.46 -22.69
CA ALA A 359 -21.24 -6.49 -23.37
C ALA A 359 -22.65 -7.03 -23.62
N PHE A 360 -22.76 -8.31 -24.00
CA PHE A 360 -24.06 -8.95 -24.20
C PHE A 360 -24.82 -9.15 -22.89
N ARG A 361 -24.15 -9.66 -21.85
CA ARG A 361 -24.72 -9.84 -20.50
C ARG A 361 -25.25 -8.53 -19.93
N THR A 362 -24.52 -7.42 -20.11
CA THR A 362 -24.88 -6.12 -19.55
C THR A 362 -26.01 -5.43 -20.33
N ASN A 363 -26.04 -5.57 -21.66
CA ASN A 363 -26.93 -4.78 -22.51
C ASN A 363 -28.19 -5.49 -22.99
N TYR A 364 -28.26 -6.82 -22.92
CA TYR A 364 -29.36 -7.59 -23.51
C TYR A 364 -29.84 -8.72 -22.60
N THR A 365 -31.16 -8.79 -22.40
CA THR A 365 -31.80 -9.74 -21.47
C THR A 365 -32.77 -10.70 -22.16
N THR A 366 -33.10 -10.49 -23.44
CA THR A 366 -34.10 -11.29 -24.18
C THR A 366 -33.52 -11.99 -25.42
N PRO A 367 -34.04 -13.17 -25.82
CA PRO A 367 -33.57 -13.87 -27.02
C PRO A 367 -33.64 -13.03 -28.31
N GLU A 368 -34.66 -12.19 -28.45
CA GLU A 368 -34.86 -11.33 -29.62
C GLU A 368 -33.79 -10.22 -29.68
N SER A 369 -33.50 -9.59 -28.53
CA SER A 369 -32.46 -8.55 -28.46
C SER A 369 -31.07 -9.11 -28.72
N TRP A 370 -30.79 -10.34 -28.26
CA TRP A 370 -29.56 -11.07 -28.58
C TRP A 370 -29.44 -11.38 -30.08
N LYS A 371 -30.52 -11.83 -30.74
CA LYS A 371 -30.52 -12.08 -32.20
C LYS A 371 -30.25 -10.81 -33.00
N LEU A 372 -30.85 -9.68 -32.61
CA LEU A 372 -30.62 -8.38 -33.23
C LEU A 372 -29.17 -7.92 -33.05
N ALA A 373 -28.63 -8.04 -31.83
CA ALA A 373 -27.25 -7.69 -31.51
C ALA A 373 -26.24 -8.56 -32.29
N LEU A 374 -26.49 -9.88 -32.38
CA LEU A 374 -25.70 -10.80 -33.20
C LEU A 374 -25.73 -10.40 -34.68
N GLY A 375 -26.90 -10.03 -35.21
CA GLY A 375 -27.04 -9.54 -36.59
C GLY A 375 -26.17 -8.30 -36.85
N GLN A 376 -26.12 -7.37 -35.89
CA GLN A 376 -25.26 -6.19 -35.97
C GLN A 376 -23.77 -6.54 -35.85
N LEU A 377 -23.40 -7.44 -34.94
CA LEU A 377 -22.02 -7.91 -34.77
C LEU A 377 -21.47 -8.58 -36.05
N LYS A 378 -22.31 -9.38 -36.73
CA LYS A 378 -21.97 -9.99 -38.02
C LYS A 378 -21.71 -8.94 -39.10
N LYS A 379 -22.50 -7.84 -39.16
CA LYS A 379 -22.30 -6.74 -40.12
C LYS A 379 -20.95 -6.02 -39.93
N TYR A 380 -20.49 -5.82 -38.69
CA TYR A 380 -19.16 -5.25 -38.40
C TYR A 380 -18.01 -6.15 -38.89
N THR A 381 -18.26 -7.44 -39.06
CA THR A 381 -17.26 -8.41 -39.55
C THR A 381 -17.07 -8.34 -41.07
N MET A 382 -17.99 -7.70 -41.80
CA MET A 382 -18.02 -7.68 -43.27
C MET A 382 -17.50 -6.37 -43.89
N ARG A 383 -17.02 -5.41 -43.09
CA ARG A 383 -16.26 -4.25 -43.60
C ARG A 383 -14.82 -4.73 -43.82
N ASP A 384 -14.39 -4.85 -45.07
CA ASP A 384 -13.11 -5.39 -45.56
C ASP A 384 -11.97 -5.43 -44.52
N LEU A 385 -11.79 -6.59 -43.87
CA LEU A 385 -10.67 -6.88 -42.96
C LEU A 385 -9.66 -7.77 -43.68
N GLU A 386 -8.54 -7.21 -44.13
CA GLU A 386 -7.45 -7.98 -44.75
C GLU A 386 -6.62 -8.79 -43.72
N ARG A 387 -6.75 -8.55 -42.40
CA ARG A 387 -5.94 -9.23 -41.36
C ARG A 387 -6.73 -9.66 -40.12
N VAL A 388 -6.29 -10.75 -39.47
CA VAL A 388 -6.92 -11.33 -38.26
C VAL A 388 -6.79 -10.41 -37.01
N GLN A 389 -5.81 -9.50 -36.98
CA GLN A 389 -5.68 -8.46 -35.93
C GLN A 389 -6.90 -7.52 -35.91
N ASP A 390 -7.53 -7.30 -37.07
CA ASP A 390 -8.71 -6.44 -37.18
C ASP A 390 -9.95 -7.06 -36.51
N LEU A 391 -9.95 -8.38 -36.29
CA LEU A 391 -11.06 -9.06 -35.64
C LEU A 391 -11.19 -8.64 -34.17
N VAL A 392 -10.10 -8.69 -33.37
CA VAL A 392 -10.14 -8.25 -31.96
C VAL A 392 -10.51 -6.78 -31.86
N PHE A 393 -9.94 -5.97 -32.75
CA PHE A 393 -10.22 -4.53 -32.82
C PHE A 393 -11.71 -4.28 -33.08
N SER A 394 -12.29 -4.92 -34.10
CA SER A 394 -13.71 -4.78 -34.43
C SER A 394 -14.66 -5.23 -33.32
N ARG A 395 -14.26 -6.21 -32.48
CA ARG A 395 -15.09 -6.66 -31.33
C ARG A 395 -15.06 -5.69 -30.17
N ILE A 396 -13.90 -5.11 -29.88
CA ILE A 396 -13.76 -4.08 -28.87
C ILE A 396 -14.46 -2.80 -29.33
N GLU A 397 -14.28 -2.40 -30.59
CA GLU A 397 -14.96 -1.25 -31.22
C GLU A 397 -16.49 -1.43 -31.17
N TRP A 398 -16.99 -2.62 -31.51
CA TRP A 398 -18.41 -2.92 -31.37
C TRP A 398 -18.89 -2.80 -29.91
N SER A 399 -18.10 -3.26 -28.94
CA SER A 399 -18.44 -3.10 -27.51
C SER A 399 -18.45 -1.65 -27.08
N TYR A 400 -17.52 -0.83 -27.57
CA TYR A 400 -17.48 0.61 -27.36
C TYR A 400 -18.75 1.28 -27.91
N ASP A 401 -19.16 0.94 -29.13
CA ASP A 401 -20.35 1.52 -29.76
C ASP A 401 -21.63 1.27 -28.96
N ARG A 402 -21.70 0.16 -28.20
CA ARG A 402 -22.83 -0.23 -27.36
C ARG A 402 -22.85 0.41 -25.97
N LEU A 403 -21.82 1.17 -25.59
CA LEU A 403 -21.88 1.96 -24.37
C LEU A 403 -23.04 2.97 -24.48
N LYS A 404 -23.95 2.94 -23.51
CA LYS A 404 -25.16 3.78 -23.50
C LYS A 404 -24.84 5.25 -23.21
N SER A 405 -23.83 5.50 -22.37
CA SER A 405 -23.41 6.84 -21.96
C SER A 405 -22.34 7.37 -22.91
N VAL A 406 -22.56 8.58 -23.43
CA VAL A 406 -21.57 9.33 -24.22
C VAL A 406 -20.40 9.73 -23.33
N GLU A 407 -20.66 10.01 -22.06
CA GLU A 407 -19.66 10.34 -21.06
C GLU A 407 -18.73 9.14 -20.78
N ALA A 408 -19.28 7.93 -20.67
CA ALA A 408 -18.47 6.71 -20.53
C ALA A 408 -17.60 6.44 -21.77
N LYS A 409 -18.12 6.72 -22.98
CA LYS A 409 -17.34 6.66 -24.22
C LYS A 409 -16.17 7.65 -24.21
N SER A 410 -16.44 8.91 -23.89
CA SER A 410 -15.41 9.96 -23.80
C SER A 410 -14.38 9.66 -22.71
N LEU A 411 -14.83 9.19 -21.55
CA LEU A 411 -13.96 8.80 -20.43
C LEU A 411 -13.01 7.66 -20.82
N LEU A 412 -13.51 6.63 -21.52
CA LEU A 412 -12.67 5.53 -22.00
C LEU A 412 -11.61 6.04 -23.00
N LEU A 413 -11.98 6.95 -23.89
CA LEU A 413 -11.02 7.59 -24.80
C LEU A 413 -9.96 8.36 -24.00
N PHE A 414 -10.33 9.15 -22.99
CA PHE A 414 -9.35 9.86 -22.16
C PHE A 414 -8.38 8.94 -21.42
N CYS A 415 -8.81 7.74 -21.01
CA CYS A 415 -7.91 6.73 -20.45
C CYS A 415 -6.79 6.32 -21.44
N SER A 416 -7.03 6.40 -22.75
CA SER A 416 -6.00 6.12 -23.76
C SER A 416 -4.91 7.20 -23.87
N LEU A 417 -5.08 8.36 -23.24
CA LEU A 417 -4.05 9.43 -23.21
C LEU A 417 -2.87 9.11 -22.29
N PHE A 418 -3.05 8.23 -21.29
CA PHE A 418 -1.97 7.81 -20.38
C PHE A 418 -0.99 6.88 -21.11
N PRO A 419 0.11 6.37 -20.54
CA PRO A 419 0.90 5.30 -21.16
C PRO A 419 0.24 3.91 -21.10
N GLU A 420 0.79 2.92 -21.80
CA GLU A 420 0.44 1.50 -21.64
C GLU A 420 0.66 1.03 -20.20
N ASP A 421 -0.24 0.17 -19.70
CA ASP A 421 -0.26 -0.40 -18.34
C ASP A 421 -0.20 0.64 -17.21
N TYR A 422 -0.43 1.91 -17.52
CA TYR A 422 -0.38 2.97 -16.54
C TYR A 422 -1.54 2.82 -15.55
N SER A 423 -1.19 2.89 -14.26
CA SER A 423 -2.15 2.95 -13.17
C SER A 423 -2.73 4.36 -13.08
N ILE A 424 -3.88 4.58 -13.71
CA ILE A 424 -4.51 5.90 -13.86
C ILE A 424 -5.26 6.25 -12.57
N PRO A 425 -4.90 7.35 -11.88
CA PRO A 425 -5.68 7.85 -10.75
C PRO A 425 -7.05 8.34 -11.23
N VAL A 426 -8.12 7.90 -10.58
CA VAL A 426 -9.48 8.30 -10.98
C VAL A 426 -9.69 9.81 -10.86
N GLU A 427 -9.04 10.48 -9.90
CA GLU A 427 -9.14 11.93 -9.76
C GLU A 427 -8.58 12.70 -10.98
N CYS A 428 -7.57 12.17 -11.68
CA CYS A 428 -7.10 12.79 -12.92
C CYS A 428 -8.23 12.86 -13.96
N LEU A 429 -9.04 11.80 -14.04
CA LEU A 429 -10.18 11.74 -14.96
C LEU A 429 -11.31 12.69 -14.55
N VAL A 430 -11.56 12.85 -13.23
CA VAL A 430 -12.51 13.85 -12.69
C VAL A 430 -12.08 15.26 -13.11
N ARG A 431 -10.80 15.59 -12.96
CA ARG A 431 -10.25 16.89 -13.34
C ARG A 431 -10.34 17.14 -14.84
N TYR A 432 -10.03 16.15 -15.67
CA TYR A 432 -10.19 16.25 -17.12
C TYR A 432 -11.66 16.44 -17.50
N GLY A 433 -12.56 15.66 -16.91
CA GLY A 433 -14.00 15.79 -17.11
C GLY A 433 -14.51 17.19 -16.77
N LYS A 434 -13.98 17.80 -15.70
CA LYS A 434 -14.35 19.16 -15.29
C LYS A 434 -13.85 20.18 -16.29
N GLY A 435 -12.56 20.18 -16.59
CA GLY A 435 -11.99 21.18 -17.49
C GLY A 435 -12.52 21.08 -18.92
N LEU A 436 -12.83 19.87 -19.41
CA LEU A 436 -13.42 19.68 -20.74
C LEU A 436 -14.93 19.92 -20.79
N ASN A 437 -15.59 20.20 -19.66
CA ASN A 437 -17.06 20.26 -19.54
C ASN A 437 -17.73 18.99 -20.08
N MET A 438 -17.23 17.82 -19.68
CA MET A 438 -17.80 16.54 -20.11
C MET A 438 -19.23 16.33 -19.58
N PHE A 439 -19.56 17.01 -18.48
CA PHE A 439 -20.88 17.01 -17.85
C PHE A 439 -21.43 18.44 -17.80
N GLN A 440 -22.74 18.61 -17.64
CA GLN A 440 -23.43 19.91 -17.71
C GLN A 440 -22.81 20.97 -16.75
N ASP A 441 -22.75 22.23 -17.21
CA ASP A 441 -22.00 23.34 -16.60
C ASP A 441 -22.40 23.74 -15.15
N ARG A 442 -23.41 23.11 -14.52
CA ARG A 442 -23.91 23.45 -13.17
C ARG A 442 -23.59 22.43 -12.06
N GLU A 443 -22.82 21.40 -12.36
CA GLU A 443 -22.51 20.33 -11.40
C GLU A 443 -21.31 20.67 -10.50
N THR A 444 -21.42 20.30 -9.21
CA THR A 444 -20.32 20.38 -8.24
C THR A 444 -19.23 19.36 -8.60
N LEU A 445 -18.02 19.48 -8.06
CA LEU A 445 -17.00 18.46 -8.25
C LEU A 445 -17.39 17.12 -7.58
N GLY A 446 -18.21 17.16 -6.54
CA GLY A 446 -18.82 15.97 -5.91
C GLY A 446 -19.68 15.19 -6.90
N ASP A 447 -20.62 15.86 -7.56
CA ASP A 447 -21.50 15.26 -8.57
C ASP A 447 -20.72 14.70 -9.76
N MET A 448 -19.70 15.45 -10.20
CA MET A 448 -18.84 15.02 -11.28
C MET A 448 -18.09 13.73 -10.96
N ARG A 449 -17.54 13.63 -9.74
CA ARG A 449 -16.85 12.42 -9.28
C ARG A 449 -17.80 11.22 -9.24
N TYR A 450 -19.01 11.42 -8.72
CA TYR A 450 -20.04 10.36 -8.74
C TYR A 450 -20.34 9.86 -10.16
N ARG A 451 -20.46 10.76 -11.13
CA ARG A 451 -20.70 10.39 -12.54
C ARG A 451 -19.51 9.69 -13.20
N VAL A 452 -18.29 10.11 -12.88
CA VAL A 452 -17.08 9.42 -13.33
C VAL A 452 -17.02 8.02 -12.72
N ASP A 453 -17.29 7.86 -11.42
CA ASP A 453 -17.32 6.55 -10.76
C ASP A 453 -18.38 5.63 -11.36
N GLN A 454 -19.57 6.16 -11.69
CA GLN A 454 -20.61 5.42 -12.39
C GLN A 454 -20.15 4.98 -13.79
N SER A 455 -19.53 5.88 -14.55
CA SER A 455 -18.97 5.57 -15.87
C SER A 455 -17.86 4.52 -15.79
N ILE A 456 -16.99 4.60 -14.78
CA ILE A 456 -15.96 3.59 -14.51
C ILE A 456 -16.59 2.24 -14.19
N SER A 457 -17.64 2.21 -13.35
CA SER A 457 -18.37 0.98 -13.03
C SER A 457 -18.96 0.34 -14.29
N ASP A 458 -19.57 1.15 -15.17
CA ASP A 458 -20.13 0.69 -16.44
C ASP A 458 -19.04 0.13 -17.37
N LEU A 459 -17.90 0.82 -17.51
CA LEU A 459 -16.77 0.37 -18.31
C LEU A 459 -16.13 -0.92 -17.75
N LYS A 460 -16.01 -1.05 -16.43
CA LYS A 460 -15.55 -2.27 -15.74
C LYS A 460 -16.51 -3.42 -15.97
N SER A 461 -17.83 -3.17 -15.94
CA SER A 461 -18.84 -4.20 -16.22
C SER A 461 -18.74 -4.77 -17.64
N CYS A 462 -18.25 -3.96 -18.59
CA CYS A 462 -18.01 -4.33 -19.98
C CYS A 462 -16.59 -4.87 -20.26
N TYR A 463 -15.74 -4.95 -19.24
CA TYR A 463 -14.32 -5.35 -19.37
C TYR A 463 -13.49 -4.44 -20.30
N LEU A 464 -13.95 -3.20 -20.51
CA LEU A 464 -13.20 -2.19 -21.26
C LEU A 464 -12.23 -1.41 -20.36
N LEU A 465 -12.41 -1.50 -19.04
CA LEU A 465 -11.53 -0.89 -18.04
C LEU A 465 -11.32 -1.88 -16.89
N LEU A 466 -10.11 -1.93 -16.36
CA LEU A 466 -9.70 -2.86 -15.31
C LEU A 466 -9.46 -2.10 -13.99
N THR A 467 -9.59 -2.81 -12.87
CA THR A 467 -9.16 -2.30 -11.56
C THR A 467 -7.67 -2.61 -11.38
N ASP A 468 -6.90 -1.71 -10.77
CA ASP A 468 -5.53 -2.03 -10.41
C ASP A 468 -5.53 -2.81 -9.08
N GLY A 469 -5.14 -4.09 -9.12
CA GLY A 469 -5.34 -5.10 -8.06
C GLY A 469 -4.77 -4.81 -6.66
N GLY A 470 -4.20 -3.61 -6.43
CA GLY A 470 -3.77 -3.13 -5.12
C GLY A 470 -4.15 -1.68 -4.79
N LYS A 471 -4.93 -0.99 -5.64
CA LYS A 471 -5.28 0.43 -5.49
C LYS A 471 -6.74 0.68 -5.88
N GLU A 472 -7.62 0.83 -4.88
CA GLU A 472 -9.07 0.96 -5.08
C GLU A 472 -9.48 2.20 -5.89
N ASP A 473 -8.66 3.25 -5.87
CA ASP A 473 -8.83 4.57 -6.47
C ASP A 473 -8.19 4.71 -7.87
N HIS A 474 -7.69 3.60 -8.41
CA HIS A 474 -6.96 3.57 -9.68
C HIS A 474 -7.57 2.57 -10.65
N VAL A 475 -7.47 2.91 -11.94
CA VAL A 475 -7.94 2.07 -13.05
C VAL A 475 -6.83 1.82 -14.05
N LYS A 476 -6.93 0.72 -14.79
CA LYS A 476 -6.00 0.34 -15.85
C LYS A 476 -6.75 0.07 -17.13
N LEU A 477 -6.17 0.52 -18.24
CA LEU A 477 -6.68 0.21 -19.58
C LEU A 477 -5.82 -0.90 -20.18
N HIS A 478 -6.45 -1.98 -20.63
CA HIS A 478 -5.75 -3.06 -21.32
C HIS A 478 -5.13 -2.52 -22.62
N ASP A 479 -3.88 -2.88 -22.92
CA ASP A 479 -3.11 -2.43 -24.09
C ASP A 479 -3.88 -2.52 -25.43
N VAL A 480 -4.54 -3.63 -25.74
CA VAL A 480 -5.36 -3.79 -26.96
C VAL A 480 -6.58 -2.88 -26.94
N VAL A 481 -7.24 -2.72 -25.79
CA VAL A 481 -8.41 -1.82 -25.68
C VAL A 481 -7.99 -0.36 -25.89
N ARG A 482 -6.82 0.00 -25.36
CA ARG A 482 -6.18 1.29 -25.58
C ARG A 482 -5.89 1.53 -27.06
N ASP A 483 -5.32 0.57 -27.78
CA ASP A 483 -5.05 0.69 -29.22
C ASP A 483 -6.34 0.92 -30.02
N VAL A 484 -7.42 0.21 -29.67
CA VAL A 484 -8.75 0.44 -30.27
C VAL A 484 -9.24 1.84 -29.98
N CYS A 485 -9.09 2.34 -28.75
CA CYS A 485 -9.49 3.70 -28.39
C CYS A 485 -8.71 4.75 -29.19
N LEU A 486 -7.40 4.56 -29.39
CA LEU A 486 -6.57 5.46 -30.19
C LEU A 486 -6.99 5.44 -31.67
N LYS A 487 -7.35 4.27 -32.21
CA LYS A 487 -7.89 4.14 -33.57
C LYS A 487 -9.21 4.90 -33.70
N ILE A 488 -10.16 4.65 -32.80
CA ILE A 488 -11.46 5.34 -32.76
C ILE A 488 -11.26 6.86 -32.67
N ALA A 489 -10.37 7.31 -31.79
CA ALA A 489 -10.03 8.73 -31.65
C ALA A 489 -9.46 9.32 -32.96
N SER A 490 -8.60 8.57 -33.66
CA SER A 490 -7.96 9.04 -34.91
C SER A 490 -8.92 9.23 -36.09
N GLU A 491 -10.05 8.51 -36.11
CA GLU A 491 -11.07 8.55 -37.17
C GLU A 491 -12.29 9.42 -36.77
N GLY A 492 -12.38 9.78 -35.48
CA GLY A 492 -13.51 10.52 -34.90
C GLY A 492 -13.33 12.04 -34.82
N GLU A 493 -14.26 12.69 -34.11
CA GLU A 493 -14.23 14.14 -33.85
C GLU A 493 -13.10 14.54 -32.87
N HIS A 494 -12.64 13.59 -32.04
CA HIS A 494 -11.65 13.80 -31.00
C HIS A 494 -10.31 13.14 -31.34
N VAL A 495 -9.54 13.77 -32.23
CA VAL A 495 -8.26 13.24 -32.72
C VAL A 495 -7.18 13.39 -31.65
N PHE A 496 -6.62 12.26 -31.21
CA PHE A 496 -5.60 12.22 -30.16
C PHE A 496 -4.20 12.00 -30.73
N LEU A 497 -3.23 12.69 -30.16
CA LEU A 497 -1.81 12.41 -30.35
C LEU A 497 -1.23 11.90 -29.04
N VAL A 498 -0.82 10.63 -29.01
CA VAL A 498 -0.13 10.06 -27.84
C VAL A 498 1.24 9.56 -28.28
N ARG A 499 2.31 10.07 -27.67
CA ARG A 499 3.69 9.69 -28.04
C ARG A 499 4.62 9.59 -26.84
N ASN A 500 5.56 8.65 -26.93
CA ASN A 500 6.74 8.60 -26.08
C ASN A 500 7.92 9.19 -26.86
N VAL A 501 8.50 10.29 -26.40
CA VAL A 501 9.58 10.99 -27.11
C VAL A 501 10.93 10.60 -26.49
N GLY A 502 11.86 10.07 -27.31
CA GLY A 502 13.22 9.70 -26.87
C GLY A 502 13.69 8.26 -27.15
N GLY A 503 12.94 7.47 -27.92
CA GLY A 503 13.37 6.16 -28.44
C GLY A 503 14.18 6.25 -29.74
N LYS A 504 14.80 5.13 -30.17
CA LYS A 504 15.58 5.03 -31.43
C LYS A 504 14.74 5.12 -32.72
N GLU A 505 13.42 5.20 -32.62
CA GLU A 505 12.56 5.25 -33.80
C GLU A 505 12.26 6.68 -34.25
N GLY A 506 12.63 6.97 -35.50
CA GLY A 506 12.16 8.10 -36.27
C GLY A 506 10.70 7.91 -36.69
N HIS A 507 9.76 8.04 -35.76
CA HIS A 507 8.37 8.24 -36.15
C HIS A 507 8.27 9.57 -36.91
N PRO A 508 7.63 9.61 -38.09
CA PRO A 508 7.50 10.83 -38.86
C PRO A 508 6.88 11.93 -37.98
N GLN A 509 7.47 13.13 -38.03
CA GLN A 509 6.80 14.31 -37.48
C GLN A 509 5.43 14.40 -38.16
N PRO A 510 4.35 14.64 -37.39
CA PRO A 510 3.05 14.81 -38.00
C PRO A 510 3.13 16.02 -38.94
N ASP A 511 2.62 15.90 -40.16
CA ASP A 511 2.68 16.96 -41.17
C ASP A 511 1.97 18.25 -40.73
N SER A 512 1.08 18.17 -39.72
CA SER A 512 0.45 19.31 -39.04
C SER A 512 -0.17 18.90 -37.70
N PHE A 513 -0.07 19.78 -36.70
CA PHE A 513 -0.75 19.61 -35.40
C PHE A 513 -2.21 20.10 -35.40
N GLY A 514 -2.68 20.78 -36.44
CA GLY A 514 -3.97 21.50 -36.44
C GLY A 514 -5.24 20.64 -36.35
N ARG A 515 -5.13 19.31 -36.47
CA ARG A 515 -6.26 18.38 -36.35
C ARG A 515 -6.48 17.82 -34.94
N TYR A 516 -5.49 17.90 -34.06
CA TYR A 516 -5.53 17.21 -32.76
C TYR A 516 -6.35 17.99 -31.72
N THR A 517 -7.26 17.29 -31.04
CA THR A 517 -8.05 17.85 -29.94
C THR A 517 -7.45 17.54 -28.57
N ALA A 518 -6.62 16.50 -28.48
CA ALA A 518 -5.85 16.20 -27.28
C ALA A 518 -4.45 15.70 -27.64
N VAL A 519 -3.45 16.16 -26.88
CA VAL A 519 -2.04 15.79 -27.07
C VAL A 519 -1.50 15.31 -25.72
N SER A 520 -0.92 14.10 -25.71
CA SER A 520 -0.22 13.53 -24.56
C SER A 520 1.18 13.09 -24.98
N LEU A 521 2.20 13.77 -24.46
CA LEU A 521 3.60 13.49 -24.75
C LEU A 521 4.31 13.07 -23.47
N THR A 522 4.98 11.92 -23.52
CA THR A 522 5.80 11.42 -22.41
C THR A 522 7.26 11.37 -22.84
N TRP A 523 8.14 12.11 -22.16
CA TRP A 523 9.55 12.23 -22.56
C TRP A 523 10.45 11.25 -21.79
N LYS A 524 11.29 10.53 -22.54
CA LYS A 524 12.31 9.60 -22.07
C LYS A 524 13.69 10.13 -22.43
N GLY A 525 14.45 10.57 -21.43
CA GLY A 525 15.83 11.03 -21.62
C GLY A 525 16.10 12.47 -21.20
N ASN A 526 17.39 12.81 -21.11
CA ASN A 526 17.87 14.03 -20.45
C ASN A 526 18.22 15.19 -21.41
N SER A 527 17.83 15.11 -22.68
CA SER A 527 18.18 16.16 -23.67
C SER A 527 17.28 17.39 -23.51
N ASN A 528 17.86 18.52 -23.10
CA ASN A 528 17.21 19.83 -23.10
C ASN A 528 16.76 20.22 -24.52
N GLY A 529 15.63 20.90 -24.66
CA GLY A 529 15.09 21.29 -25.96
C GLY A 529 13.95 22.31 -25.83
N PRO A 530 13.53 22.92 -26.96
CA PRO A 530 12.42 23.86 -26.99
C PRO A 530 11.09 23.20 -26.61
N PHE A 531 10.06 24.02 -26.37
CA PHE A 531 8.70 23.54 -26.17
C PHE A 531 8.28 22.62 -27.35
N PRO A 532 7.68 21.44 -27.08
CA PRO A 532 7.53 20.38 -28.08
C PRO A 532 6.45 20.67 -29.13
N LEU A 533 5.71 21.77 -29.01
CA LEU A 533 4.68 22.21 -29.94
C LEU A 533 5.12 23.57 -30.49
N GLY A 534 5.63 23.59 -31.72
CA GLY A 534 6.11 24.81 -32.39
C GLY A 534 5.14 25.36 -33.44
N GLU A 535 3.95 24.77 -33.58
CA GLU A 535 2.95 25.09 -34.59
C GLU A 535 1.57 25.36 -33.96
N GLU A 536 0.72 26.12 -34.67
CA GLU A 536 -0.64 26.43 -34.23
C GLU A 536 -1.48 25.16 -34.04
N CYS A 537 -2.07 25.01 -32.86
CA CYS A 537 -2.93 23.88 -32.50
C CYS A 537 -4.37 24.34 -32.20
N PRO A 538 -5.12 24.90 -33.17
CA PRO A 538 -6.38 25.62 -32.94
C PRO A 538 -7.51 24.78 -32.32
N LYS A 539 -7.48 23.45 -32.51
CA LYS A 539 -8.51 22.54 -31.97
C LYS A 539 -8.13 21.92 -30.62
N LEU A 540 -6.95 22.22 -30.09
CA LEU A 540 -6.41 21.55 -28.92
C LEU A 540 -7.16 21.96 -27.67
N ARG A 541 -7.80 21.00 -26.99
CA ARG A 541 -8.56 21.20 -25.76
C ARG A 541 -7.88 20.59 -24.53
N LEU A 542 -7.05 19.57 -24.71
CA LEU A 542 -6.29 18.93 -23.64
C LEU A 542 -4.81 18.77 -24.03
N LEU A 543 -3.91 19.27 -23.18
CA LEU A 543 -2.47 19.10 -23.32
C LEU A 543 -1.90 18.42 -22.07
N ARG A 544 -1.25 17.29 -22.25
CA ARG A 544 -0.56 16.54 -21.20
C ARG A 544 0.91 16.34 -21.56
N LEU A 545 1.82 16.88 -20.75
CA LEU A 545 3.27 16.69 -20.91
C LEU A 545 3.87 16.08 -19.66
N VAL A 546 4.48 14.90 -19.78
CA VAL A 546 5.04 14.15 -18.66
C VAL A 546 6.50 13.80 -18.90
N PHE A 547 7.36 14.04 -17.92
CA PHE A 547 8.79 13.83 -18.03
C PHE A 547 9.26 12.78 -17.02
N GLN A 548 10.15 11.88 -17.44
CA GLN A 548 10.70 10.86 -16.54
C GLN A 548 11.69 11.45 -15.51
N SER A 549 12.37 12.54 -15.86
CA SER A 549 13.29 13.30 -15.01
C SER A 549 13.00 14.80 -15.12
N SER A 550 13.31 15.56 -14.07
CA SER A 550 13.13 17.02 -14.05
C SER A 550 13.92 17.66 -15.19
N LYS A 551 13.21 18.19 -16.18
CA LYS A 551 13.76 18.83 -17.37
C LYS A 551 13.41 20.31 -17.37
N MET A 552 14.38 21.16 -17.71
CA MET A 552 14.13 22.58 -17.95
C MET A 552 13.58 22.77 -19.36
N ILE A 553 12.40 23.36 -19.47
CA ILE A 553 11.82 23.83 -20.74
C ILE A 553 11.60 25.33 -20.61
N ASN A 554 12.20 26.08 -21.52
CA ASN A 554 11.94 27.51 -21.63
C ASN A 554 10.66 27.69 -22.45
N LEU A 555 9.64 28.25 -21.83
CA LEU A 555 8.41 28.65 -22.52
C LEU A 555 8.64 30.04 -23.14
N SER A 556 8.66 30.09 -24.48
CA SER A 556 8.62 31.35 -25.23
C SER A 556 7.18 31.92 -25.24
N PRO A 557 7.00 33.22 -25.53
CA PRO A 557 5.66 33.80 -25.72
C PRO A 557 4.82 33.03 -26.74
N ASP A 558 5.47 32.52 -27.80
CA ASP A 558 4.80 31.78 -28.89
C ASP A 558 4.52 30.31 -28.57
N SER A 559 4.93 29.79 -27.40
CA SER A 559 4.77 28.36 -27.06
C SER A 559 3.30 27.91 -27.00
N PHE A 560 2.39 28.84 -26.76
CA PHE A 560 0.94 28.59 -26.72
C PHE A 560 0.20 29.25 -27.89
N ALA A 561 0.92 29.69 -28.92
CA ALA A 561 0.33 30.33 -30.09
C ALA A 561 -0.72 29.41 -30.76
N GLY A 562 -1.91 29.95 -31.00
CA GLY A 562 -3.01 29.20 -31.61
C GLY A 562 -3.63 28.11 -30.72
N MET A 563 -3.44 28.15 -29.39
CA MET A 563 -4.07 27.21 -28.43
C MET A 563 -5.24 27.84 -27.66
N GLU A 564 -6.01 28.70 -28.32
CA GLU A 564 -7.07 29.52 -27.70
C GLU A 564 -8.22 28.70 -27.10
N ASP A 565 -8.45 27.49 -27.61
CA ASP A 565 -9.51 26.57 -27.14
C ASP A 565 -9.04 25.60 -26.05
N LEU A 566 -7.79 25.74 -25.58
CA LEU A 566 -7.21 24.84 -24.58
C LEU A 566 -7.94 24.98 -23.23
N ARG A 567 -8.43 23.85 -22.70
CA ARG A 567 -9.21 23.83 -21.44
C ARG A 567 -8.54 23.05 -20.32
N VAL A 568 -7.75 22.03 -20.64
CA VAL A 568 -7.02 21.20 -19.68
C VAL A 568 -5.54 21.21 -20.03
N MET A 569 -4.71 21.54 -19.05
CA MET A 569 -3.26 21.47 -19.15
C MET A 569 -2.69 20.72 -17.95
N GLU A 570 -1.95 19.64 -18.21
CA GLU A 570 -1.21 18.89 -17.18
C GLU A 570 0.27 18.84 -17.54
N PHE A 571 1.10 19.37 -16.65
CA PHE A 571 2.55 19.24 -16.68
C PHE A 571 3.02 18.44 -15.47
N ASN A 572 3.85 17.43 -15.73
CA ASN A 572 4.39 16.57 -14.69
C ASN A 572 5.92 16.53 -14.75
N LYS A 573 6.59 16.80 -13.62
CA LYS A 573 8.06 16.76 -13.48
C LYS A 573 8.79 17.74 -14.42
N LEU A 574 8.25 18.95 -14.58
CA LEU A 574 8.85 20.01 -15.38
C LEU A 574 9.49 21.09 -14.52
N GLN A 575 10.65 21.61 -14.94
CA GLN A 575 11.16 22.89 -14.46
C GLN A 575 10.70 23.98 -15.43
N ILE A 576 9.95 24.94 -14.91
CA ILE A 576 9.26 25.97 -15.70
C ILE A 576 9.68 27.34 -15.20
N GLU A 577 10.14 28.17 -16.13
CA GLU A 577 10.30 29.60 -15.95
C GLU A 577 9.46 30.30 -17.00
N PHE A 578 8.64 31.25 -16.58
CA PHE A 578 7.78 32.01 -17.47
C PHE A 578 8.46 33.31 -17.84
N SER A 579 8.54 33.60 -19.13
CA SER A 579 8.96 34.93 -19.58
C SER A 579 7.94 35.97 -19.13
N PRO A 580 8.37 37.14 -18.62
CA PRO A 580 7.46 38.26 -18.32
C PRO A 580 6.83 38.87 -19.58
N SER A 581 7.30 38.49 -20.78
CA SER A 581 6.70 38.84 -22.07
C SER A 581 5.50 37.92 -22.36
N ASP A 582 4.31 38.41 -22.03
CA ASP A 582 2.94 37.88 -22.18
C ASP A 582 2.69 36.56 -22.98
N PRO A 583 2.72 35.38 -22.34
CA PRO A 583 2.16 34.12 -22.88
C PRO A 583 0.72 33.84 -22.40
N GLY A 584 0.21 34.60 -21.43
CA GLY A 584 -1.01 34.26 -20.68
C GLY A 584 -2.33 34.54 -21.41
N GLN A 585 -2.34 35.53 -22.33
CA GLN A 585 -3.55 35.91 -23.07
C GLN A 585 -4.13 34.80 -23.95
N MET A 586 -3.33 33.81 -24.34
CA MET A 586 -3.79 32.69 -25.17
C MET A 586 -4.44 31.57 -24.34
N LEU A 587 -4.33 31.62 -23.01
CA LEU A 587 -4.80 30.59 -22.08
C LEU A 587 -6.08 31.01 -21.33
N MET A 588 -6.82 31.97 -21.88
CA MET A 588 -8.03 32.52 -21.27
C MET A 588 -9.17 31.50 -21.18
N SER A 589 -9.18 30.48 -22.04
CA SER A 589 -10.17 29.39 -22.04
C SER A 589 -9.82 28.25 -21.06
N LEU A 590 -8.65 28.32 -20.42
CA LEU A 590 -8.15 27.25 -19.56
C LEU A 590 -8.99 27.13 -18.28
N ARG A 591 -9.47 25.91 -18.01
CA ARG A 591 -10.31 25.58 -16.84
C ARG A 591 -9.59 24.70 -15.84
N THR A 592 -8.62 23.90 -16.27
CA THR A 592 -7.86 23.01 -15.39
C THR A 592 -6.38 23.11 -15.69
N LEU A 593 -5.60 23.47 -14.68
CA LEU A 593 -4.14 23.53 -14.71
C LEU A 593 -3.58 22.64 -13.60
N CYS A 594 -2.89 21.57 -13.98
CA CYS A 594 -2.16 20.70 -13.07
C CYS A 594 -0.65 20.84 -13.33
N LEU A 595 0.07 21.44 -12.38
CA LEU A 595 1.52 21.58 -12.40
C LEU A 595 2.08 20.68 -11.31
N ASP A 596 2.10 19.37 -11.55
CA ASP A 596 2.40 18.37 -10.54
C ASP A 596 3.88 17.96 -10.59
N TYR A 597 4.52 17.83 -9.43
CA TYR A 597 5.94 17.53 -9.26
C TYR A 597 6.88 18.46 -10.06
N CYS A 598 6.43 19.69 -10.34
CA CYS A 598 7.15 20.68 -11.12
C CYS A 598 8.04 21.56 -10.23
N GLU A 599 9.09 22.14 -10.82
CA GLU A 599 9.89 23.20 -10.21
C GLU A 599 9.49 24.54 -10.86
N LEU A 600 8.74 25.36 -10.13
CA LEU A 600 8.15 26.59 -10.64
C LEU A 600 9.00 27.79 -10.24
N GLY A 601 9.60 28.44 -11.23
CA GLY A 601 10.49 29.59 -11.09
C GLY A 601 9.78 30.93 -11.27
N ILE A 602 10.53 31.92 -11.74
CA ILE A 602 10.09 33.32 -11.93
C ILE A 602 8.93 33.37 -12.94
N GLY A 603 7.96 34.26 -12.68
CA GLY A 603 6.86 34.56 -13.59
C GLY A 603 5.64 33.66 -13.42
N THR A 604 5.70 32.66 -12.53
CA THR A 604 4.59 31.75 -12.22
C THR A 604 3.36 32.52 -11.71
N SER A 605 3.60 33.48 -10.81
CA SER A 605 2.59 34.37 -10.22
C SER A 605 1.77 35.08 -11.31
N LEU A 606 2.46 35.76 -12.23
CA LEU A 606 1.86 36.53 -13.32
C LEU A 606 1.06 35.62 -14.27
N MET A 607 1.65 34.49 -14.65
CA MET A 607 1.05 33.56 -15.59
C MET A 607 -0.31 33.02 -15.11
N ILE A 608 -0.42 32.72 -13.82
CA ILE A 608 -1.67 32.27 -13.21
C ILE A 608 -2.74 33.37 -13.25
N GLY A 609 -2.35 34.63 -13.03
CA GLY A 609 -3.27 35.77 -13.01
C GLY A 609 -4.05 35.97 -14.32
N TYR A 610 -3.47 35.57 -15.46
CA TYR A 610 -4.16 35.67 -16.76
C TYR A 610 -5.29 34.64 -16.93
N MET A 611 -5.28 33.52 -16.21
CA MET A 611 -6.23 32.41 -16.42
C MET A 611 -7.58 32.64 -15.72
N THR A 612 -8.30 33.68 -16.10
CA THR A 612 -9.52 34.12 -15.40
C THR A 612 -10.69 33.10 -15.40
N GLN A 613 -10.67 32.10 -16.31
CA GLN A 613 -11.68 31.03 -16.36
C GLN A 613 -11.27 29.75 -15.58
N LEU A 614 -10.15 29.77 -14.87
CA LEU A 614 -9.62 28.60 -14.20
C LEU A 614 -10.55 28.14 -13.07
N GLU A 615 -10.94 26.86 -13.11
CA GLU A 615 -11.76 26.20 -12.09
C GLU A 615 -10.91 25.26 -11.21
N ILE A 616 -9.81 24.71 -11.73
CA ILE A 616 -8.94 23.77 -11.00
C ILE A 616 -7.47 24.20 -11.16
N LEU A 617 -6.79 24.40 -10.03
CA LEU A 617 -5.36 24.67 -9.97
C LEU A 617 -4.67 23.68 -9.02
N SER A 618 -3.64 22.98 -9.50
CA SER A 618 -2.88 22.00 -8.71
C SER A 618 -1.37 22.25 -8.76
N PHE A 619 -0.73 22.24 -7.59
CA PHE A 619 0.73 22.25 -7.41
C PHE A 619 1.22 21.00 -6.68
N PHE A 620 0.60 19.85 -6.94
CA PHE A 620 0.80 18.66 -6.11
C PHE A 620 2.24 18.18 -6.23
N GLY A 621 2.95 18.06 -5.10
CA GLY A 621 4.36 17.66 -5.07
C GLY A 621 5.34 18.67 -5.70
N SER A 622 4.89 19.87 -6.06
CA SER A 622 5.73 20.86 -6.75
C SER A 622 6.56 21.72 -5.79
N ARG A 623 7.59 22.37 -6.33
CA ARG A 623 8.48 23.30 -5.61
C ARG A 623 8.27 24.72 -6.11
N LEU A 624 7.81 25.60 -5.23
CA LEU A 624 7.65 27.03 -5.53
C LEU A 624 8.95 27.77 -5.21
N ARG A 625 9.68 28.16 -6.25
CA ARG A 625 11.00 28.83 -6.14
C ARG A 625 10.96 30.33 -6.45
N ASP A 626 9.82 30.84 -6.90
CA ASP A 626 9.61 32.26 -7.17
C ASP A 626 9.91 33.12 -5.92
N ASN A 627 10.15 34.42 -6.15
CA ASN A 627 10.51 35.40 -5.11
C ASN A 627 9.34 35.78 -4.19
N GLN A 628 8.13 35.32 -4.53
CA GLN A 628 6.93 35.49 -3.73
C GLN A 628 6.02 34.26 -3.88
N PHE A 629 5.09 34.11 -2.95
CA PHE A 629 4.00 33.15 -3.13
C PHE A 629 3.06 33.68 -4.23
N PRO A 630 2.47 32.83 -5.10
CA PRO A 630 1.62 33.30 -6.20
C PRO A 630 0.37 34.06 -5.74
N THR A 631 0.45 35.39 -5.65
CA THR A 631 -0.61 36.25 -5.09
C THR A 631 -1.81 36.41 -6.01
N GLU A 632 -1.60 36.30 -7.31
CA GLU A 632 -2.58 36.46 -8.38
C GLU A 632 -3.60 35.32 -8.38
N ILE A 633 -3.35 34.22 -7.67
CA ILE A 633 -4.38 33.22 -7.34
C ILE A 633 -5.62 33.91 -6.75
N ALA A 634 -5.44 35.01 -5.99
CA ALA A 634 -6.54 35.76 -5.42
C ALA A 634 -7.53 36.33 -6.46
N GLN A 635 -7.11 36.47 -7.73
CA GLN A 635 -7.93 37.00 -8.83
C GLN A 635 -8.80 35.92 -9.49
N LEU A 636 -8.56 34.64 -9.20
CA LEU A 636 -9.24 33.49 -9.81
C LEU A 636 -10.63 33.25 -9.19
N SER A 637 -11.57 34.15 -9.48
CA SER A 637 -12.92 34.11 -8.90
C SER A 637 -13.76 32.89 -9.27
N ASN A 638 -13.37 32.12 -10.30
CA ASN A 638 -14.04 30.89 -10.75
C ASN A 638 -13.45 29.62 -10.15
N LEU A 639 -12.39 29.72 -9.34
CA LEU A 639 -11.68 28.57 -8.81
C LEU A 639 -12.56 27.75 -7.86
N LYS A 640 -12.70 26.46 -8.16
CA LYS A 640 -13.42 25.45 -7.38
C LYS A 640 -12.47 24.52 -6.64
N VAL A 641 -11.29 24.25 -7.21
CA VAL A 641 -10.28 23.38 -6.61
C VAL A 641 -8.94 24.09 -6.54
N LEU A 642 -8.36 24.12 -5.35
CA LEU A 642 -7.01 24.60 -5.12
C LEU A 642 -6.20 23.55 -4.36
N ASP A 643 -5.19 22.99 -5.02
CA ASP A 643 -4.26 22.04 -4.42
C ASP A 643 -2.87 22.66 -4.20
N LEU A 644 -2.60 22.98 -2.94
CA LEU A 644 -1.36 23.53 -2.41
C LEU A 644 -0.53 22.47 -1.67
N ARG A 645 -0.67 21.18 -2.00
CA ARG A 645 0.18 20.11 -1.45
C ARG A 645 1.55 20.10 -2.10
N VAL A 646 2.27 21.21 -1.96
CA VAL A 646 3.63 21.44 -2.47
C VAL A 646 4.67 20.68 -1.66
N GLU A 647 5.75 20.25 -2.31
CA GLU A 647 6.92 19.68 -1.63
C GLU A 647 7.66 20.74 -0.81
N SER A 648 7.80 21.95 -1.37
CA SER A 648 8.38 23.09 -0.67
C SER A 648 7.93 24.42 -1.29
N SER A 649 7.90 25.47 -0.47
CA SER A 649 7.71 26.85 -0.89
C SER A 649 8.70 27.75 -0.15
N ARG A 650 9.36 28.67 -0.87
CA ARG A 650 10.25 29.67 -0.27
C ARG A 650 9.51 30.68 0.60
N HIS A 651 8.30 31.05 0.18
CA HIS A 651 7.46 32.06 0.83
C HIS A 651 6.19 31.43 1.40
N PRO A 652 5.69 31.93 2.55
CA PRO A 652 4.43 31.46 3.10
C PRO A 652 3.23 31.93 2.27
N LEU A 653 2.10 31.25 2.44
CA LEU A 653 0.81 31.70 1.92
C LEU A 653 0.51 33.12 2.44
N SER A 654 0.11 34.03 1.55
CA SER A 654 -0.22 35.41 1.90
C SER A 654 -1.69 35.56 2.26
N LEU A 655 -1.98 36.45 3.22
CA LEU A 655 -3.35 36.86 3.56
C LEU A 655 -4.05 37.49 2.35
N GLY A 656 -5.36 37.30 2.27
CA GLY A 656 -6.25 37.78 1.21
C GLY A 656 -6.49 36.78 0.10
N ILE A 657 -5.60 35.79 -0.09
CA ILE A 657 -5.70 34.83 -1.20
C ILE A 657 -6.89 33.89 -1.01
N LEU A 658 -7.05 33.28 0.17
CA LEU A 658 -8.11 32.30 0.37
C LEU A 658 -9.47 33.01 0.45
N SER A 659 -9.53 34.12 1.17
CA SER A 659 -10.78 34.87 1.35
C SER A 659 -11.38 35.43 0.06
N SER A 660 -10.60 35.61 -1.02
CA SER A 660 -11.12 36.06 -2.32
C SER A 660 -11.78 34.94 -3.14
N LEU A 661 -11.50 33.67 -2.84
CA LEU A 661 -11.94 32.50 -3.64
C LEU A 661 -13.34 32.02 -3.21
N LYS A 662 -14.37 32.83 -3.47
CA LYS A 662 -15.73 32.59 -2.96
C LYS A 662 -16.41 31.31 -3.49
N LYS A 663 -15.99 30.80 -4.65
CA LYS A 663 -16.55 29.59 -5.28
C LYS A 663 -15.77 28.30 -4.96
N LEU A 664 -14.77 28.37 -4.07
CA LEU A 664 -13.91 27.23 -3.78
C LEU A 664 -14.69 26.11 -3.08
N GLU A 665 -14.71 24.93 -3.70
CA GLU A 665 -15.37 23.70 -3.24
C GLU A 665 -14.38 22.77 -2.53
N GLU A 666 -13.13 22.69 -3.01
CA GLU A 666 -12.09 21.81 -2.48
C GLU A 666 -10.76 22.53 -2.27
N LEU A 667 -10.19 22.38 -1.07
CA LEU A 667 -8.90 22.96 -0.70
C LEU A 667 -7.98 21.88 -0.13
N TYR A 668 -6.82 21.71 -0.76
CA TYR A 668 -5.81 20.75 -0.34
C TYR A 668 -4.53 21.45 0.12
N MET A 669 -4.12 21.23 1.36
CA MET A 669 -2.92 21.82 1.95
C MET A 669 -2.13 20.76 2.74
N GLY A 670 -0.83 20.70 2.49
CA GLY A 670 0.08 19.79 3.21
C GLY A 670 0.38 18.48 2.49
N PHE A 671 1.65 18.31 2.12
CA PHE A 671 2.21 17.14 1.46
C PHE A 671 2.95 16.25 2.46
N HIS A 672 4.29 16.25 2.46
CA HIS A 672 5.11 15.60 3.49
C HIS A 672 5.31 16.43 4.76
N ARG A 673 5.15 17.75 4.64
CA ARG A 673 5.29 18.73 5.72
C ARG A 673 4.11 19.70 5.71
N PRO A 674 3.76 20.32 6.85
CA PRO A 674 2.83 21.44 6.89
C PRO A 674 3.28 22.57 5.94
N LEU A 675 2.36 23.09 5.12
CA LEU A 675 2.58 24.31 4.37
C LEU A 675 2.82 25.45 5.37
N ARG A 676 3.72 26.39 5.04
CA ARG A 676 3.91 27.59 5.88
C ARG A 676 2.71 28.53 5.64
N LEU A 677 1.83 28.64 6.62
CA LEU A 677 0.74 29.62 6.63
C LEU A 677 1.27 30.88 7.32
N GLY A 678 1.37 32.00 6.60
CA GLY A 678 1.93 33.24 7.16
C GLY A 678 3.43 33.22 7.52
N ARG A 679 3.98 34.41 7.73
CA ARG A 679 5.39 34.63 8.16
C ARG A 679 5.57 34.46 9.66
N ASN A 680 4.50 34.67 10.43
CA ASN A 680 4.44 34.60 11.89
C ASN A 680 3.12 33.95 12.34
N ALA A 681 2.96 33.75 13.65
CA ALA A 681 1.77 33.12 14.22
C ALA A 681 0.48 33.93 14.01
N GLU A 682 0.54 35.26 13.88
CA GLU A 682 -0.63 36.10 13.64
C GLU A 682 -1.15 35.94 12.20
N GLU A 683 -0.24 35.97 11.21
CA GLU A 683 -0.57 35.70 9.82
C GLU A 683 -1.03 34.25 9.62
N GLU A 684 -0.44 33.28 10.33
CA GLU A 684 -0.89 31.87 10.33
C GLU A 684 -2.35 31.75 10.78
N ARG A 685 -2.70 32.38 11.92
CA ARG A 685 -4.08 32.45 12.42
C ARG A 685 -5.00 33.21 11.47
N GLY A 686 -4.51 34.27 10.83
CA GLY A 686 -5.25 35.01 9.81
C GLY A 686 -5.61 34.13 8.61
N CYS A 687 -4.66 33.35 8.10
CA CYS A 687 -4.89 32.41 7.00
C CYS A 687 -5.92 31.34 7.38
N ILE A 688 -5.86 30.82 8.61
CA ILE A 688 -6.84 29.85 9.13
C ILE A 688 -8.24 30.47 9.17
N LYS A 689 -8.36 31.73 9.61
CA LYS A 689 -9.63 32.47 9.59
C LYS A 689 -10.17 32.71 8.19
N GLU A 690 -9.31 32.86 7.18
CA GLU A 690 -9.80 33.00 5.80
C GLU A 690 -10.48 31.73 5.28
N ILE A 691 -10.05 30.55 5.73
CA ILE A 691 -10.71 29.27 5.37
C ILE A 691 -12.18 29.29 5.82
N THR A 692 -12.50 29.92 6.94
CA THR A 692 -13.87 29.99 7.46
C THR A 692 -14.78 30.90 6.65
N SER A 693 -14.19 31.83 5.89
CA SER A 693 -14.92 32.69 4.96
C SER A 693 -15.33 31.99 3.64
N LEU A 694 -14.88 30.75 3.41
CA LEU A 694 -15.18 29.96 2.22
C LEU A 694 -16.56 29.28 2.33
N ALA A 695 -17.58 29.93 1.79
CA ALA A 695 -18.98 29.50 1.89
C ALA A 695 -19.34 28.25 1.05
N CYS A 696 -18.53 27.89 0.05
CA CYS A 696 -18.75 26.71 -0.80
C CYS A 696 -17.85 25.52 -0.45
N LEU A 697 -16.96 25.64 0.55
CA LEU A 697 -15.98 24.59 0.84
C LEU A 697 -16.67 23.33 1.40
N GLU A 698 -16.52 22.22 0.68
CA GLU A 698 -17.04 20.89 1.01
C GLU A 698 -15.91 19.86 1.26
N CYS A 699 -14.71 20.10 0.73
CA CYS A 699 -13.54 19.24 0.92
C CYS A 699 -12.35 20.02 1.48
N LEU A 700 -11.77 19.55 2.58
CA LEU A 700 -10.58 20.17 3.18
C LEU A 700 -9.53 19.13 3.55
N GLN A 701 -8.34 19.22 2.96
CA GLN A 701 -7.14 18.59 3.49
C GLN A 701 -6.22 19.66 4.08
N ILE A 702 -5.77 19.47 5.32
CA ILE A 702 -4.85 20.39 5.98
C ILE A 702 -3.96 19.64 6.98
N ASN A 703 -2.66 19.95 6.97
CA ASN A 703 -1.72 19.51 8.01
C ASN A 703 -1.25 20.71 8.83
N LEU A 704 -1.66 20.74 10.11
CA LEU A 704 -1.42 21.82 11.05
C LEU A 704 -0.21 21.53 11.95
N ARG A 705 0.46 22.61 12.38
CA ARG A 705 1.69 22.52 13.18
C ARG A 705 1.43 22.38 14.67
N GLY A 706 0.40 23.04 15.18
CA GLY A 706 0.07 23.06 16.60
C GLY A 706 -1.39 22.70 16.87
N ILE A 707 -1.68 22.32 18.12
CA ILE A 707 -3.04 22.07 18.56
C ILE A 707 -3.87 23.36 18.63
N ASP A 708 -3.26 24.50 18.97
CA ASP A 708 -3.95 25.79 18.98
C ASP A 708 -4.53 26.17 17.61
N ASP A 709 -3.79 25.90 16.54
CA ASP A 709 -4.23 26.14 15.16
C ASP A 709 -5.40 25.23 14.78
N LEU A 710 -5.36 23.98 15.25
CA LEU A 710 -6.45 23.03 15.09
C LEU A 710 -7.69 23.48 15.84
N LEU A 711 -7.55 23.92 17.09
CA LEU A 711 -8.67 24.43 17.88
C LEU A 711 -9.27 25.69 17.26
N LEU A 712 -8.44 26.59 16.73
CA LEU A 712 -8.90 27.77 16.01
C LEU A 712 -9.73 27.36 14.78
N LEU A 713 -9.20 26.45 13.95
CA LEU A 713 -9.91 25.94 12.77
C LEU A 713 -11.25 25.32 13.16
N LEU A 714 -11.27 24.43 14.15
CA LEU A 714 -12.48 23.69 14.54
C LEU A 714 -13.55 24.55 15.23
N ARG A 715 -13.16 25.65 15.90
CA ARG A 715 -14.11 26.58 16.54
C ARG A 715 -14.74 27.54 15.54
N GLU A 716 -13.94 28.01 14.58
CA GLU A 716 -14.36 29.05 13.63
C GLU A 716 -14.98 28.45 12.36
N PHE A 717 -14.60 27.23 11.98
CA PHE A 717 -15.10 26.57 10.78
C PHE A 717 -16.27 25.62 11.10
N PRO A 718 -17.43 25.74 10.42
CA PRO A 718 -18.54 24.80 10.55
C PRO A 718 -18.21 23.47 9.87
N VAL A 719 -17.52 22.58 10.60
CA VAL A 719 -17.00 21.31 10.06
C VAL A 719 -18.10 20.44 9.48
N GLU A 720 -19.35 20.57 9.93
CA GLU A 720 -20.54 19.85 9.47
C GLU A 720 -20.78 20.00 7.96
N ARG A 721 -20.30 21.09 7.36
CA ARG A 721 -20.36 21.35 5.91
C ARG A 721 -19.42 20.47 5.09
N LEU A 722 -18.34 19.95 5.68
CA LEU A 722 -17.36 19.16 4.94
C LEU A 722 -17.92 17.76 4.63
N SER A 723 -18.15 17.46 3.36
CA SER A 723 -18.49 16.11 2.91
C SER A 723 -17.28 15.18 3.05
N ARG A 724 -16.07 15.69 2.81
CA ARG A 724 -14.78 15.00 2.94
C ARG A 724 -13.76 15.87 3.66
N PHE A 725 -12.91 15.26 4.48
CA PHE A 725 -11.81 15.98 5.12
C PHE A 725 -10.63 15.07 5.41
N ASN A 726 -9.42 15.61 5.39
CA ASN A 726 -8.20 14.96 5.85
C ASN A 726 -7.41 15.96 6.67
N ILE A 727 -7.72 16.00 7.96
CA ILE A 727 -7.16 16.97 8.90
C ILE A 727 -6.12 16.23 9.74
N SER A 728 -4.89 16.74 9.74
CA SER A 728 -3.82 16.23 10.59
C SER A 728 -3.18 17.35 11.42
N CYS A 729 -2.74 17.04 12.63
CA CYS A 729 -2.02 17.97 13.50
C CYS A 729 -0.72 17.36 14.04
N LYS A 730 0.37 18.13 14.04
CA LYS A 730 1.70 17.76 14.56
C LYS A 730 2.33 16.51 13.90
N GLN A 731 1.89 16.17 12.69
CA GLN A 731 2.44 15.04 11.94
C GLN A 731 3.83 15.38 11.38
N THR A 732 4.88 14.71 11.88
CA THR A 732 6.28 15.10 11.60
C THR A 732 6.82 14.61 10.24
N ARG A 733 6.34 13.48 9.71
CA ARG A 733 6.65 12.99 8.35
C ARG A 733 5.54 12.04 7.86
N THR A 734 5.01 12.26 6.66
CA THR A 734 4.28 11.23 5.90
C THR A 734 5.26 10.56 4.94
N LYS A 735 5.23 9.23 4.80
CA LYS A 735 5.88 8.54 3.67
C LYS A 735 4.99 8.52 2.42
N ASN A 736 3.69 8.80 2.58
CA ASN A 736 2.71 8.80 1.50
C ASN A 736 2.04 10.18 1.47
N GLY A 737 2.27 10.97 0.42
CA GLY A 737 1.35 12.04 0.07
C GLY A 737 -0.01 11.37 -0.17
N GLY A 738 -1.03 11.74 0.60
CA GLY A 738 -2.34 11.07 0.49
C GLY A 738 -2.90 11.20 -0.93
N ASP A 739 -3.59 10.15 -1.39
CA ASP A 739 -4.39 10.23 -2.62
C ASP A 739 -5.41 11.38 -2.52
N TYR A 740 -5.85 11.88 -3.67
CA TYR A 740 -6.99 12.79 -3.80
C TYR A 740 -8.30 12.17 -3.30
N GLN A 741 -8.40 10.83 -3.30
CA GLN A 741 -9.58 10.10 -2.88
C GLN A 741 -9.56 9.72 -1.40
N PHE A 742 -9.35 10.69 -0.51
CA PHE A 742 -9.51 10.43 0.92
C PHE A 742 -10.98 10.46 1.36
N ARG A 743 -11.29 9.56 2.29
CA ARG A 743 -12.52 9.64 3.10
C ARG A 743 -12.30 10.59 4.28
N ARG A 744 -13.31 10.74 5.15
CA ARG A 744 -13.23 11.55 6.37
C ARG A 744 -12.15 11.02 7.31
N ASN A 745 -10.96 11.62 7.24
CA ASN A 745 -9.75 11.22 7.94
C ASN A 745 -9.37 12.27 8.97
N PHE A 746 -9.13 11.83 10.21
CA PHE A 746 -8.62 12.69 11.26
C PHE A 746 -7.40 12.07 11.93
N LYS A 747 -6.32 12.85 12.04
CA LYS A 747 -5.03 12.39 12.58
C LYS A 747 -4.48 13.38 13.60
N LEU A 748 -4.29 12.94 14.84
CA LEU A 748 -3.77 13.78 15.91
C LEU A 748 -2.51 13.15 16.51
N TYR A 749 -1.41 13.91 16.54
CA TYR A 749 -0.12 13.47 17.06
C TYR A 749 0.38 14.39 18.17
N LEU A 750 0.15 14.04 19.42
CA LEU A 750 0.56 14.80 20.59
C LEU A 750 1.65 14.04 21.35
N ARG A 751 2.71 14.75 21.76
CA ARG A 751 3.82 14.18 22.53
C ARG A 751 3.99 14.83 23.89
N ASP A 752 3.40 16.01 24.06
CA ASP A 752 3.54 16.85 25.25
C ASP A 752 2.28 16.73 26.11
N GLU A 753 2.45 16.52 27.42
CA GLU A 753 1.36 16.26 28.38
C GLU A 753 0.29 17.35 28.39
N LYS A 754 0.69 18.63 28.32
CA LYS A 754 -0.22 19.79 28.31
C LYS A 754 -1.16 19.81 27.11
N ASP A 755 -0.69 19.37 25.95
CA ASP A 755 -1.50 19.39 24.74
C ASP A 755 -2.44 18.19 24.70
N SER A 756 -2.07 17.08 25.33
CA SER A 756 -2.87 15.86 25.31
C SER A 756 -4.22 16.04 26.02
N GLU A 757 -4.33 16.88 27.06
CA GLU A 757 -5.63 17.24 27.67
C GLU A 757 -6.58 17.95 26.69
N LEU A 758 -6.03 18.76 25.77
CA LEU A 758 -6.83 19.48 24.76
C LEU A 758 -7.36 18.56 23.65
N ALA A 759 -6.87 17.32 23.55
CA ALA A 759 -7.31 16.33 22.58
C ALA A 759 -8.78 15.90 22.80
N LEU A 760 -9.29 16.03 24.03
CA LEU A 760 -10.66 15.66 24.41
C LEU A 760 -11.63 16.84 24.43
N CYS A 761 -11.23 18.03 23.98
CA CYS A 761 -12.13 19.18 24.04
C CYS A 761 -13.32 19.03 23.04
N PRO A 762 -14.46 19.69 23.31
CA PRO A 762 -15.67 19.57 22.49
C PRO A 762 -15.49 19.83 20.98
N ALA A 763 -14.54 20.70 20.62
CA ALA A 763 -14.24 21.01 19.22
C ALA A 763 -13.52 19.85 18.51
N VAL A 764 -12.64 19.13 19.20
CA VAL A 764 -11.93 17.97 18.63
C VAL A 764 -12.85 16.75 18.61
N THR A 765 -13.69 16.57 19.62
CA THR A 765 -14.66 15.47 19.64
C THR A 765 -15.71 15.62 18.52
N SER A 766 -16.15 16.83 18.17
CA SER A 766 -17.11 17.05 17.09
C SER A 766 -16.61 16.57 15.71
N ILE A 767 -15.33 16.78 15.39
CA ILE A 767 -14.74 16.29 14.12
C ILE A 767 -14.50 14.77 14.17
N ILE A 768 -14.13 14.25 15.35
CA ILE A 768 -13.94 12.80 15.57
C ILE A 768 -15.24 12.03 15.29
N ARG A 769 -16.41 12.55 15.70
CA ARG A 769 -17.74 11.93 15.44
C ARG A 769 -18.02 11.66 13.95
N ARG A 770 -17.49 12.52 13.08
CA ARG A 770 -17.70 12.46 11.63
C ARG A 770 -16.60 11.68 10.91
N THR A 771 -15.59 11.21 11.62
CA THR A 771 -14.39 10.58 11.06
C THR A 771 -14.65 9.11 10.73
N GLU A 772 -14.24 8.69 9.54
CA GLU A 772 -14.21 7.29 9.11
C GLU A 772 -12.88 6.61 9.42
N ASN A 773 -11.76 7.33 9.28
CA ASN A 773 -10.43 6.81 9.62
C ASN A 773 -9.77 7.70 10.66
N LEU A 774 -9.71 7.20 11.90
CA LEU A 774 -9.20 7.92 13.05
C LEU A 774 -7.81 7.40 13.43
N ILE A 775 -6.83 8.31 13.52
CA ILE A 775 -5.50 8.02 14.03
C ILE A 775 -5.18 8.95 15.19
N LEU A 776 -4.94 8.38 16.37
CA LEU A 776 -4.55 9.14 17.55
C LEU A 776 -3.23 8.61 18.10
N ASP A 777 -2.24 9.48 18.25
CA ASP A 777 -0.96 9.24 18.91
C ASP A 777 -0.82 10.27 20.03
N LEU A 778 -1.15 9.94 21.28
CA LEU A 778 -1.37 10.93 22.36
C LEU A 778 -0.23 11.00 23.40
N GLY A 779 0.83 10.22 23.21
CA GLY A 779 1.96 10.12 24.13
C GLY A 779 1.66 9.31 25.40
N PHE A 780 2.71 8.83 26.08
CA PHE A 780 2.58 7.91 27.22
C PHE A 780 2.06 8.55 28.52
N LEU A 781 2.14 9.88 28.63
CA LEU A 781 1.75 10.62 29.83
C LEU A 781 0.26 10.95 29.86
N PHE A 782 -0.43 10.87 28.72
CA PHE A 782 -1.87 11.07 28.66
C PHE A 782 -2.60 9.92 29.35
N ARG A 783 -3.30 10.21 30.46
CA ARG A 783 -4.19 9.29 31.17
C ARG A 783 -5.63 9.68 30.95
N SER A 784 -6.40 8.76 30.43
CA SER A 784 -7.85 8.88 30.30
C SER A 784 -8.45 7.52 30.63
N GLY A 785 -9.68 7.50 31.15
CA GLY A 785 -10.32 6.26 31.59
C GLY A 785 -10.62 5.36 30.39
N ASN A 786 -11.71 5.67 29.70
CA ASN A 786 -12.30 4.80 28.68
C ASN A 786 -12.43 5.54 27.34
N PHE A 787 -11.83 5.00 26.28
CA PHE A 787 -11.72 5.68 24.98
C PHE A 787 -13.07 6.21 24.46
N VAL A 788 -14.10 5.37 24.45
CA VAL A 788 -15.39 5.76 23.87
C VAL A 788 -16.20 6.66 24.80
N ASN A 789 -16.20 6.38 26.10
CA ASN A 789 -16.96 7.16 27.08
C ASN A 789 -16.40 8.59 27.22
N ASP A 790 -15.08 8.75 27.04
CA ASP A 790 -14.41 10.04 27.20
C ASP A 790 -14.44 10.91 25.92
N LEU A 791 -14.69 10.32 24.74
CA LEU A 791 -14.67 11.02 23.46
C LEU A 791 -16.04 11.33 22.89
N ASP A 792 -17.03 10.46 23.09
CA ASP A 792 -18.39 10.73 22.63
C ASP A 792 -19.47 9.87 23.30
N GLU A 793 -20.33 10.50 24.11
CA GLU A 793 -21.56 9.88 24.64
C GLU A 793 -22.49 9.37 23.52
N SER A 794 -22.42 9.93 22.30
CA SER A 794 -23.21 9.48 21.15
C SER A 794 -22.55 8.41 20.25
N GLY A 795 -21.32 7.97 20.52
CA GLY A 795 -20.65 6.88 19.79
C GLY A 795 -20.14 7.16 18.36
N PHE A 796 -19.21 6.34 17.88
CA PHE A 796 -18.46 6.53 16.62
C PHE A 796 -19.17 5.97 15.37
N VAL A 797 -20.37 6.47 15.04
CA VAL A 797 -21.28 5.91 14.01
C VAL A 797 -20.63 5.70 12.63
N ASN A 798 -19.70 6.58 12.23
CA ASN A 798 -19.08 6.56 10.89
C ASN A 798 -17.75 5.82 10.84
N LEU A 799 -17.20 5.42 11.99
CA LEU A 799 -15.82 4.96 12.10
C LEU A 799 -15.65 3.59 11.44
N LYS A 800 -14.77 3.51 10.45
CA LYS A 800 -14.40 2.29 9.71
C LYS A 800 -13.01 1.79 10.11
N ARG A 801 -12.07 2.68 10.38
CA ARG A 801 -10.72 2.32 10.82
C ARG A 801 -10.31 3.11 12.06
N LEU A 802 -9.91 2.40 13.10
CA LEU A 802 -9.37 2.97 14.33
C LEU A 802 -7.90 2.62 14.49
N ARG A 803 -7.04 3.62 14.66
CA ARG A 803 -5.63 3.42 15.03
C ARG A 803 -5.27 4.24 16.26
N LEU A 804 -4.99 3.57 17.36
CA LEU A 804 -4.47 4.20 18.56
C LEU A 804 -3.01 3.81 18.76
N LYS A 805 -2.18 4.80 19.05
CA LYS A 805 -0.75 4.65 19.29
C LYS A 805 -0.36 5.46 20.52
N SER A 806 0.54 4.97 21.36
CA SER A 806 1.08 5.68 22.53
C SER A 806 -0.01 6.39 23.37
N GLY A 807 -0.52 5.72 24.41
CA GLY A 807 -1.53 6.30 25.30
C GLY A 807 -1.76 5.45 26.54
N SER A 808 -2.47 6.00 27.52
CA SER A 808 -2.88 5.30 28.74
C SER A 808 -4.40 5.26 28.85
N TRP A 809 -5.00 4.24 28.24
CA TRP A 809 -6.42 3.90 28.31
C TRP A 809 -6.58 2.62 29.12
N GLU A 810 -7.58 2.53 30.00
CA GLU A 810 -7.85 1.31 30.80
C GLU A 810 -8.59 0.26 29.96
N CYS A 811 -9.58 0.70 29.19
CA CYS A 811 -10.21 -0.09 28.14
C CYS A 811 -10.70 0.82 26.99
N LEU A 812 -11.09 0.24 25.85
CA LEU A 812 -11.72 1.06 24.80
C LEU A 812 -13.16 1.38 25.16
N ILE A 813 -13.89 0.40 25.70
CA ILE A 813 -15.31 0.54 26.04
C ILE A 813 -15.59 -0.22 27.34
N ASP A 814 -16.25 0.46 28.28
CA ASP A 814 -16.75 -0.14 29.52
C ASP A 814 -18.30 -0.09 29.54
N SER A 815 -18.93 -1.23 29.24
CA SER A 815 -20.39 -1.41 29.29
C SER A 815 -20.91 -1.77 30.68
N THR A 816 -20.02 -1.92 31.67
CA THR A 816 -20.40 -2.21 33.07
C THR A 816 -20.72 -0.95 33.86
N THR A 817 -20.39 0.23 33.34
CA THR A 817 -20.67 1.51 33.98
C THR A 817 -22.05 2.07 33.57
N ASN A 818 -22.86 2.49 34.54
CA ASN A 818 -24.15 3.18 34.31
C ASN A 818 -24.04 4.54 33.58
N LEU A 819 -22.84 4.91 33.14
CA LEU A 819 -22.52 6.16 32.45
C LEU A 819 -22.45 5.99 30.92
N ALA A 820 -22.34 4.76 30.40
CA ALA A 820 -22.31 4.50 28.96
C ALA A 820 -23.75 4.30 28.43
N PRO A 821 -24.26 5.15 27.53
CA PRO A 821 -25.57 4.93 26.97
C PRO A 821 -25.61 3.65 26.12
N ARG A 822 -26.67 2.83 26.27
CA ARG A 822 -26.84 1.55 25.54
C ARG A 822 -26.65 1.67 24.01
N HIS A 823 -26.89 2.85 23.45
CA HIS A 823 -26.75 3.14 22.02
C HIS A 823 -25.30 3.30 21.53
N VAL A 824 -24.32 3.52 22.40
CA VAL A 824 -22.90 3.63 22.00
C VAL A 824 -22.41 2.36 21.31
N PHE A 825 -22.91 1.20 21.72
CA PHE A 825 -22.55 -0.11 21.15
C PHE A 825 -23.11 -0.29 19.74
N GLU A 826 -24.35 0.14 19.51
CA GLU A 826 -25.01 0.16 18.19
C GLU A 826 -24.27 1.05 17.17
N ASN A 827 -23.39 1.95 17.64
CA ASN A 827 -22.70 2.93 16.81
C ASN A 827 -21.35 2.46 16.26
N LEU A 828 -20.85 1.28 16.62
CA LEU A 828 -19.61 0.71 16.03
C LEU A 828 -19.86 -0.28 14.89
N VAL A 829 -21.08 -0.30 14.34
CA VAL A 829 -21.48 -1.19 13.24
C VAL A 829 -20.60 -1.02 12.00
N GLN A 830 -20.09 0.18 11.72
CA GLN A 830 -19.27 0.45 10.53
C GLN A 830 -17.80 0.07 10.69
N LEU A 831 -17.33 -0.28 11.90
CA LEU A 831 -15.93 -0.53 12.18
C LEU A 831 -15.45 -1.79 11.44
N GLN A 832 -14.39 -1.67 10.65
CA GLN A 832 -13.83 -2.74 9.82
C GLN A 832 -12.43 -3.16 10.28
N GLU A 833 -11.62 -2.20 10.73
CA GLU A 833 -10.25 -2.46 11.16
C GLU A 833 -9.91 -1.70 12.43
N MET A 834 -9.22 -2.37 13.34
CA MET A 834 -8.72 -1.78 14.57
C MET A 834 -7.24 -2.11 14.77
N LYS A 835 -6.45 -1.09 15.09
CA LYS A 835 -5.02 -1.23 15.37
C LYS A 835 -4.62 -0.49 16.65
N LEU A 836 -4.06 -1.22 17.61
CA LEU A 836 -3.54 -0.68 18.86
C LEU A 836 -2.04 -0.92 18.96
N GLN A 837 -1.29 0.11 19.34
CA GLN A 837 0.16 0.04 19.45
C GLN A 837 0.68 0.80 20.66
N ARG A 838 1.39 0.10 21.56
CA ARG A 838 2.02 0.71 22.76
C ARG A 838 1.02 1.46 23.65
N ILE A 839 -0.09 0.80 23.97
CA ILE A 839 -1.07 1.32 24.94
C ILE A 839 -0.71 0.74 26.32
N ASN A 840 -0.36 1.62 27.26
CA ASN A 840 0.34 1.22 28.50
C ASN A 840 -0.57 0.58 29.55
N PHE A 841 -1.84 0.95 29.60
CA PHE A 841 -2.75 0.59 30.68
C PHE A 841 -3.95 -0.25 30.24
N ILE A 842 -3.99 -0.67 28.97
CA ILE A 842 -5.14 -1.40 28.46
C ILE A 842 -5.11 -2.83 28.99
N GLU A 843 -6.09 -3.17 29.84
CA GLU A 843 -6.24 -4.51 30.41
C GLU A 843 -7.18 -5.36 29.57
N TYR A 844 -8.23 -4.72 29.03
CA TYR A 844 -9.24 -5.33 28.18
C TYR A 844 -9.54 -4.40 27.01
N LEU A 845 -9.84 -4.96 25.83
CA LEU A 845 -10.34 -4.13 24.72
C LEU A 845 -11.79 -3.68 25.00
N TRP A 846 -12.62 -4.59 25.48
CA TRP A 846 -14.01 -4.36 25.84
C TRP A 846 -14.31 -4.96 27.21
N LYS A 847 -14.92 -4.17 28.09
CA LYS A 847 -15.31 -4.59 29.43
C LYS A 847 -16.83 -4.63 29.53
N GLY A 848 -17.38 -5.81 29.77
CA GLY A 848 -18.82 -6.09 29.90
C GLY A 848 -19.51 -6.55 28.60
N PRO A 849 -20.84 -6.81 28.65
CA PRO A 849 -21.57 -7.41 27.54
C PRO A 849 -21.79 -6.44 26.37
N ILE A 850 -21.75 -6.98 25.13
CA ILE A 850 -22.12 -6.30 23.87
C ILE A 850 -23.12 -7.18 23.11
N GLU A 851 -24.17 -6.57 22.57
CA GLU A 851 -25.18 -7.25 21.74
C GLU A 851 -25.08 -6.85 20.25
N PRO A 852 -25.44 -7.76 19.32
CA PRO A 852 -25.58 -7.43 17.90
C PRO A 852 -26.58 -6.28 17.67
N PRO A 853 -26.41 -5.42 16.65
CA PRO A 853 -25.53 -5.57 15.47
C PRO A 853 -24.14 -4.95 15.61
N SER A 854 -23.72 -4.53 16.81
CA SER A 854 -22.41 -3.93 17.10
C SER A 854 -21.26 -4.74 16.49
N LEU A 855 -20.17 -4.10 16.01
CA LEU A 855 -18.95 -4.75 15.51
C LEU A 855 -19.13 -5.80 14.37
N CYS A 856 -20.32 -5.95 13.79
CA CYS A 856 -20.61 -6.98 12.78
C CYS A 856 -19.83 -6.86 11.47
N ASN A 857 -19.25 -5.69 11.20
CA ASN A 857 -18.39 -5.46 10.04
C ASN A 857 -16.89 -5.54 10.34
N LEU A 858 -16.48 -5.82 11.59
CA LEU A 858 -15.08 -5.87 11.97
C LEU A 858 -14.40 -7.06 11.30
N ARG A 859 -13.38 -6.78 10.49
CA ARG A 859 -12.62 -7.78 9.72
C ARG A 859 -11.25 -8.04 10.31
N GLY A 860 -10.63 -7.03 10.93
CA GLY A 860 -9.25 -7.09 11.39
C GLY A 860 -9.03 -6.46 12.76
N ILE A 861 -8.38 -7.20 13.66
CA ILE A 861 -7.86 -6.70 14.94
C ILE A 861 -6.35 -6.87 14.95
N GLU A 862 -5.60 -5.79 15.19
CA GLU A 862 -4.16 -5.80 15.39
C GLU A 862 -3.80 -5.13 16.72
N VAL A 863 -3.15 -5.85 17.62
CA VAL A 863 -2.69 -5.33 18.92
C VAL A 863 -1.19 -5.57 19.05
N SER A 864 -0.42 -4.54 19.42
CA SER A 864 1.03 -4.69 19.55
C SER A 864 1.64 -3.88 20.69
N ASN A 865 2.60 -4.46 21.40
CA ASN A 865 3.34 -3.80 22.49
C ASN A 865 2.42 -3.24 23.60
N CYS A 866 1.27 -3.85 23.85
CA CYS A 866 0.36 -3.49 24.93
C CYS A 866 0.60 -4.46 26.09
N GLN A 867 1.36 -4.07 27.10
CA GLN A 867 1.89 -5.02 28.08
C GLN A 867 0.92 -5.41 29.19
N ARG A 868 -0.17 -4.67 29.42
CA ARG A 868 -1.15 -4.97 30.49
C ARG A 868 -2.36 -5.75 30.01
N ILE A 869 -2.47 -6.01 28.71
CA ILE A 869 -3.63 -6.71 28.15
C ILE A 869 -3.58 -8.18 28.58
N THR A 870 -4.55 -8.61 29.37
CA THR A 870 -4.64 -10.01 29.83
C THR A 870 -5.61 -10.81 28.98
N THR A 871 -6.67 -10.15 28.50
CA THR A 871 -7.67 -10.76 27.62
C THR A 871 -8.07 -9.85 26.46
N LEU A 872 -8.24 -10.40 25.25
CA LEU A 872 -8.63 -9.63 24.07
C LEU A 872 -10.13 -9.32 24.02
N LEU A 873 -10.99 -10.32 24.20
CA LEU A 873 -12.43 -10.23 23.94
C LEU A 873 -13.22 -10.87 25.09
N SER A 874 -14.48 -10.47 25.29
CA SER A 874 -15.43 -11.22 26.12
C SER A 874 -16.30 -12.16 25.28
N GLN A 875 -16.93 -13.14 25.92
CA GLN A 875 -17.80 -14.12 25.25
C GLN A 875 -18.99 -13.47 24.51
N SER A 876 -19.54 -12.39 25.05
CA SER A 876 -20.62 -11.61 24.44
C SER A 876 -20.17 -10.91 23.14
N VAL A 877 -18.94 -10.35 23.13
CA VAL A 877 -18.36 -9.67 21.96
C VAL A 877 -18.15 -10.62 20.79
N LEU A 878 -17.77 -11.88 21.03
CA LEU A 878 -17.58 -12.84 19.93
C LEU A 878 -18.82 -13.05 19.07
N LYS A 879 -20.01 -13.04 19.67
CA LYS A 879 -21.29 -13.20 18.94
C LYS A 879 -21.51 -12.07 17.93
N CYS A 880 -20.85 -10.94 18.14
CA CYS A 880 -20.90 -9.77 17.28
C CYS A 880 -19.90 -9.85 16.09
N LEU A 881 -18.84 -10.66 16.17
CA LEU A 881 -17.69 -10.65 15.26
C LEU A 881 -17.86 -11.58 14.04
N VAL A 882 -19.03 -11.57 13.42
CA VAL A 882 -19.42 -12.50 12.34
C VAL A 882 -18.60 -12.38 11.04
N LYS A 883 -17.99 -11.21 10.77
CA LYS A 883 -17.13 -10.96 9.59
C LYS A 883 -15.64 -10.90 9.91
N LEU A 884 -15.23 -11.28 11.12
CA LEU A 884 -13.85 -11.20 11.53
C LEU A 884 -13.00 -12.20 10.74
N GLN A 885 -11.99 -11.69 10.04
CA GLN A 885 -11.10 -12.46 9.16
C GLN A 885 -9.69 -12.59 9.71
N LYS A 886 -9.24 -11.61 10.51
CA LYS A 886 -7.85 -11.49 10.92
C LYS A 886 -7.72 -11.01 12.37
N ILE A 887 -6.95 -11.75 13.17
CA ILE A 887 -6.46 -11.34 14.49
C ILE A 887 -4.94 -11.41 14.47
N VAL A 888 -4.28 -10.32 14.83
CA VAL A 888 -2.82 -10.24 14.96
C VAL A 888 -2.47 -9.64 16.32
N VAL A 889 -1.77 -10.40 17.16
CA VAL A 889 -1.26 -9.90 18.44
C VAL A 889 0.24 -10.14 18.53
N TYR A 890 0.93 -9.11 19.02
CA TYR A 890 2.38 -9.06 18.92
C TYR A 890 3.04 -8.35 20.12
N SER A 891 3.95 -9.02 20.83
CA SER A 891 4.66 -8.47 22.02
C SER A 891 3.69 -7.92 23.07
N CYS A 892 2.73 -8.75 23.46
CA CYS A 892 1.78 -8.49 24.55
C CYS A 892 1.98 -9.59 25.60
N GLU A 893 3.00 -9.43 26.44
CA GLU A 893 3.56 -10.53 27.24
C GLU A 893 2.57 -11.07 28.28
N ASN A 894 1.71 -10.22 28.85
CA ASN A 894 0.72 -10.63 29.84
C ASN A 894 -0.60 -11.13 29.25
N LEU A 895 -0.71 -11.32 27.93
CA LEU A 895 -1.95 -11.83 27.33
C LEU A 895 -2.09 -13.33 27.63
N GLU A 896 -2.93 -13.66 28.60
CA GLU A 896 -3.20 -15.04 29.06
C GLU A 896 -4.30 -15.73 28.24
N SER A 897 -5.35 -14.98 27.83
CA SER A 897 -6.49 -15.56 27.09
C SER A 897 -6.99 -14.70 25.92
N ILE A 898 -7.58 -15.31 24.90
CA ILE A 898 -8.24 -14.55 23.80
C ILE A 898 -9.64 -14.13 24.22
N VAL A 899 -10.34 -14.98 24.98
CA VAL A 899 -11.75 -14.82 25.33
C VAL A 899 -11.97 -14.99 26.83
N MET A 900 -12.53 -13.97 27.47
CA MET A 900 -13.01 -14.03 28.84
C MET A 900 -14.45 -14.54 28.88
N ARG A 901 -14.72 -15.51 29.74
CA ARG A 901 -16.07 -16.04 29.97
C ARG A 901 -16.81 -15.18 30.99
N GLU A 902 -18.06 -14.82 30.69
CA GLU A 902 -18.91 -14.04 31.59
C GLU A 902 -19.78 -15.01 32.43
N GLU A 903 -19.84 -14.81 33.75
CA GLU A 903 -20.46 -15.74 34.73
C GLU A 903 -21.95 -16.09 34.44
N ASN A 904 -22.64 -15.28 33.63
CA ASN A 904 -24.08 -15.39 33.38
C ASN A 904 -24.45 -15.99 32.01
N MET A 905 -23.50 -16.51 31.23
CA MET A 905 -23.74 -17.02 29.87
C MET A 905 -23.77 -18.57 29.79
N LYS A 906 -24.83 -19.11 29.18
CA LYS A 906 -25.01 -20.56 28.94
C LYS A 906 -23.85 -21.15 28.10
N ASP A 907 -23.56 -22.43 28.30
CA ASP A 907 -22.69 -23.25 27.43
C ASP A 907 -23.21 -23.23 25.98
N GLN A 908 -22.70 -22.30 25.17
CA GLN A 908 -22.96 -22.21 23.73
C GLN A 908 -21.64 -22.32 22.99
N VAL A 909 -21.65 -23.07 21.88
CA VAL A 909 -20.52 -23.16 20.95
C VAL A 909 -20.22 -21.76 20.42
N LEU A 910 -18.98 -21.31 20.61
CA LEU A 910 -18.50 -20.02 20.09
C LEU A 910 -17.94 -20.27 18.70
N GLU A 911 -18.41 -19.54 17.68
CA GLU A 911 -17.96 -19.70 16.29
C GLU A 911 -17.53 -18.34 15.71
N LEU A 912 -16.40 -18.35 14.98
CA LEU A 912 -15.92 -17.23 14.17
C LEU A 912 -15.86 -17.68 12.71
N PRO A 913 -16.98 -17.60 11.97
CA PRO A 913 -17.15 -18.33 10.70
C PRO A 913 -16.27 -17.84 9.55
N GLN A 914 -15.76 -16.61 9.62
CA GLN A 914 -14.93 -16.01 8.56
C GLN A 914 -13.46 -15.87 8.95
N LEU A 915 -13.04 -16.36 10.12
CA LEU A 915 -11.68 -16.16 10.62
C LEU A 915 -10.69 -16.99 9.79
N LYS A 916 -9.80 -16.29 9.07
CA LYS A 916 -8.80 -16.90 8.19
C LYS A 916 -7.40 -16.86 8.78
N VAL A 917 -7.10 -15.80 9.53
CA VAL A 917 -5.74 -15.50 9.99
C VAL A 917 -5.75 -15.21 11.48
N VAL A 918 -5.02 -16.02 12.25
CA VAL A 918 -4.66 -15.71 13.64
C VAL A 918 -3.15 -15.75 13.74
N THR A 919 -2.54 -14.64 14.14
CA THR A 919 -1.09 -14.54 14.35
C THR A 919 -0.85 -14.04 15.76
N LEU A 920 -0.25 -14.87 16.60
CA LEU A 920 0.13 -14.52 17.96
C LEU A 920 1.64 -14.70 18.08
N LYS A 921 2.35 -13.68 18.53
CA LYS A 921 3.81 -13.72 18.69
C LYS A 921 4.21 -12.95 19.94
N CYS A 922 5.07 -13.54 20.77
CA CYS A 922 5.55 -12.93 22.00
C CYS A 922 4.39 -12.55 22.94
N THR A 923 3.56 -13.53 23.29
CA THR A 923 2.40 -13.43 24.18
C THR A 923 2.44 -14.56 25.20
N GLY A 924 2.06 -14.30 26.45
CA GLY A 924 1.93 -15.32 27.51
C GLY A 924 0.67 -16.16 27.42
N LEU A 925 0.19 -16.47 26.20
CA LEU A 925 -1.13 -17.06 26.01
C LEU A 925 -1.17 -18.50 26.54
N GLU A 926 -2.03 -18.74 27.54
CA GLU A 926 -2.24 -20.03 28.17
C GLU A 926 -3.37 -20.82 27.47
N GLY A 927 -4.36 -20.11 26.91
CA GLY A 927 -5.49 -20.76 26.22
C GLY A 927 -6.44 -19.78 25.52
N PHE A 928 -7.48 -20.33 24.88
CA PHE A 928 -8.54 -19.49 24.30
C PHE A 928 -9.50 -18.93 25.38
N GLY A 929 -9.59 -19.59 26.55
CA GLY A 929 -10.36 -19.16 27.74
C GLY A 929 -9.65 -19.54 29.05
N CYS A 930 -10.26 -19.24 30.20
CA CYS A 930 -9.65 -19.38 31.53
C CYS A 930 -9.21 -20.82 31.90
N GLU A 931 -8.18 -20.94 32.75
CA GLU A 931 -7.68 -22.23 33.28
C GLU A 931 -8.80 -23.03 33.97
N GLY A 932 -8.93 -24.31 33.59
CA GLY A 932 -9.93 -25.25 34.13
C GLY A 932 -11.12 -25.53 33.20
N ASP A 933 -11.27 -24.81 32.09
CA ASP A 933 -12.34 -25.06 31.12
C ASP A 933 -11.98 -26.24 30.18
N THR A 934 -12.70 -27.36 30.31
CA THR A 934 -12.49 -28.56 29.48
C THR A 934 -12.87 -28.33 28.00
N TYR A 935 -13.58 -27.23 27.70
CA TYR A 935 -13.91 -26.80 26.33
C TYR A 935 -12.83 -25.92 25.67
N SER A 936 -11.80 -25.48 26.40
CA SER A 936 -10.63 -24.78 25.81
C SER A 936 -9.89 -25.63 24.78
N ARG A 937 -10.01 -26.96 24.88
CA ARG A 937 -9.52 -27.94 23.88
C ARG A 937 -10.45 -28.11 22.68
N ALA A 938 -11.73 -27.73 22.77
CA ALA A 938 -12.75 -27.98 21.75
C ALA A 938 -12.82 -26.90 20.66
N PHE A 939 -12.37 -25.67 20.92
CA PHE A 939 -12.40 -24.59 19.91
C PHE A 939 -11.48 -24.89 18.71
N LEU A 940 -10.31 -25.49 18.94
CA LEU A 940 -9.42 -25.95 17.85
C LEU A 940 -10.05 -27.03 16.97
N ASN A 941 -11.04 -27.78 17.49
CA ASN A 941 -11.71 -28.87 16.77
C ASN A 941 -13.07 -28.46 16.17
N GLN A 942 -13.63 -27.29 16.55
CA GLN A 942 -14.95 -26.81 16.11
C GLN A 942 -14.88 -25.61 15.15
N VAL A 943 -13.74 -24.91 15.05
CA VAL A 943 -13.54 -23.97 13.94
C VAL A 943 -13.33 -24.79 12.66
N SER A 944 -14.24 -24.69 11.70
CA SER A 944 -13.98 -25.17 10.35
C SER A 944 -12.87 -24.31 9.75
N LEU A 945 -11.63 -24.74 9.93
CA LEU A 945 -10.46 -24.10 9.34
C LEU A 945 -10.53 -24.30 7.82
N SER A 946 -11.04 -23.31 7.07
CA SER A 946 -10.86 -23.30 5.62
C SER A 946 -9.39 -23.03 5.32
N LEU A 947 -8.62 -24.11 5.14
CA LEU A 947 -7.33 -24.21 4.43
C LEU A 947 -6.50 -22.92 4.30
N SER A 948 -6.01 -22.36 5.41
CA SER A 948 -4.77 -21.55 5.46
C SER A 948 -4.42 -21.09 6.89
N LEU A 949 -4.26 -22.00 7.86
CA LEU A 949 -3.67 -21.61 9.15
C LEU A 949 -2.18 -21.92 9.20
N SER A 950 -1.37 -20.87 9.15
CA SER A 950 -0.02 -20.87 9.71
C SER A 950 -0.09 -20.55 11.20
N LEU A 951 -0.41 -21.54 12.03
CA LEU A 951 -0.24 -21.46 13.48
C LEU A 951 1.28 -21.52 13.79
N CYS A 952 1.94 -20.36 13.81
CA CYS A 952 3.28 -20.23 14.40
C CYS A 952 3.15 -20.07 15.92
N ILE A 953 2.80 -21.15 16.62
CA ILE A 953 3.07 -21.24 18.06
C ILE A 953 4.57 -21.47 18.18
N SER A 954 5.31 -20.40 18.51
CA SER A 954 6.70 -20.54 18.94
C SER A 954 6.63 -20.79 20.45
N ILE A 955 6.82 -22.05 20.86
CA ILE A 955 7.10 -22.40 22.26
C ILE A 955 8.51 -21.91 22.61
#